data_AF-A0A1R4GJJ8-F1
#
_entry.id   AF-A0A1R4GJJ8-F1
#
_cell.length_a   1.000
_cell.length_b   1.000
_cell.length_c   1.000
_cell.angle_alpha   90.00
_cell.angle_beta   90.00
_cell.angle_gamma   90.00
#
_symmetry.space_group_name_H-M   'P 1'
#
loop_
_entity.id
_entity.type
_entity.pdbx_description
1 polymer ?
#
loop_
_entity_poly.entity_id
_entity_poly.type
_entity_poly.pdbx_seq_one_letter_code
_entity_poly.pdbx_strand_id
1 'polypeptide(L)'
;MIHVRTLTKKLGIVALSATVAASGLTAITPAPAAQAAPSTGLVISEAYGGGGNGGAKFNQDFIELYNFSAAEVSLDGVTVSYYSSSGNLGASTELEGSLQPGEHYLVGAAYGSNRDLPSFESDATFNAAMSGSKGSVEIAAGDTVIDLVGWGDAALFEGAPAHGTSNSVSVARVDPASDTDDNSVDFATGEPTPQGLAEDGTEEPPVDPPADPETATISEIQGEGAETPFMDQPVITQGIVTAVYTGQGSKNGFNIQEPGVVDIASHAASTGVFVYGSSHAESVQIGDSVEVHGTATEYYDVTQIEASSVTALGESLGEATAVELAEWPTEEEVRELFEGMLLAPQGTYTVSNNYALNQYGEVGLAFGDSALVQPTEVGAPGSDAAYAQAEANAAASVLLDDGQTWDYMSNDAAKDSPLPYLTLETPVTIGAVAAFTDGVVLDYSHGTWRFQPTQPVHGTENAPVAFSDVREQAPEDVGGDITIGTFNVLNYFTTLGDTEAGCEAYEDRDGNPIATDYCTPRGAYDAENFERQQAKIVTAINTLDASVVALEEIEDSSDFGNDRDASIEHLVGELNAAADEDRWAFVPSPEWIPATGDDVIRTGYIYKPAEVSYIEGSAELLDDAAFENARAPFAALFAPADEALSGNEFLVIANHFKSKGGSGDGDNANRDDELGPAHAVGGWNGDRVRQAEAVVEFADTLEQQHGTDLVFITGDLNSYAQEDPVTTILNAGYTNLTAGGPEYSYAFGGMVGSLDHVLASEAATALVTGADLWTINAYEPVALEYSRHNYNVAQLYAADQFRSSDHNPALVGVSFAEDDDIEADEPLLVIEQEQYTQTESIDGVSYAATGLREGTAVVELIDAGGSVSVIEGAAQTEAGALAGEVSYETEAGERLRMPVGTYTLRVTQEGSGGAESIVLEAAFEVVADETGDDGTGDDGSFDGDEDGQPDLPETGFDGGLAPFVLALALMLGGTGFVLLRRRNA
;
A
#
# COMPACT_ATOMS: atom_id res chain seq x y z
N MET A 1 -17.31 0.43 73.08
CA MET A 1 -17.10 -1.01 73.38
C MET A 1 -16.81 -1.64 72.03
N ILE A 2 -15.57 -1.86 71.61
CA ILE A 2 -14.51 -2.71 72.20
C ILE A 2 -14.92 -4.20 72.22
N HIS A 3 -14.91 -4.85 71.05
CA HIS A 3 -13.96 -5.92 70.72
C HIS A 3 -14.14 -6.43 69.27
N VAL A 4 -13.01 -6.72 68.61
CA VAL A 4 -12.79 -7.58 67.43
C VAL A 4 -13.85 -7.58 66.32
N ARG A 5 -13.49 -6.94 65.20
CA ARG A 5 -13.77 -7.44 63.85
C ARG A 5 -12.48 -7.34 63.03
N THR A 6 -11.94 -8.49 62.64
CA THR A 6 -10.74 -8.60 61.80
C THR A 6 -11.06 -9.57 60.67
N LEU A 7 -10.70 -9.21 59.43
CA LEU A 7 -10.69 -10.07 58.23
C LEU A 7 -12.00 -10.79 57.87
N THR A 8 -12.80 -10.20 56.98
CA THR A 8 -13.69 -10.97 56.08
C THR A 8 -13.98 -10.19 54.77
N LYS A 9 -12.99 -10.13 53.86
CA LYS A 9 -13.14 -9.70 52.46
C LYS A 9 -11.94 -10.25 51.62
N LYS A 10 -12.08 -11.48 51.10
CA LYS A 10 -11.32 -12.07 49.97
C LYS A 10 -12.01 -13.37 49.56
N LEU A 11 -12.61 -13.41 48.37
CA LEU A 11 -13.03 -14.57 47.56
C LEU A 11 -13.86 -14.02 46.36
N GLY A 12 -13.60 -14.34 45.09
CA GLY A 12 -12.33 -14.75 44.47
C GLY A 12 -11.50 -13.53 44.03
N ILE A 13 -10.56 -13.63 43.09
CA ILE A 13 -10.02 -14.82 42.38
C ILE A 13 -8.53 -15.00 42.80
N VAL A 14 -7.76 -15.84 42.09
CA VAL A 14 -6.33 -16.19 42.28
C VAL A 14 -6.02 -17.10 43.48
N ALA A 15 -5.75 -18.38 43.19
CA ALA A 15 -4.43 -19.00 43.43
C ALA A 15 -4.39 -20.51 43.08
N LEU A 16 -3.37 -20.91 42.30
CA LEU A 16 -2.70 -22.24 42.25
C LEU A 16 -3.54 -23.48 41.81
N SER A 17 -3.00 -24.45 41.05
CA SER A 17 -1.65 -25.04 41.18
C SER A 17 -1.16 -25.70 39.90
N ALA A 18 0.17 -25.71 39.69
CA ALA A 18 0.81 -26.50 38.63
C ALA A 18 0.88 -28.00 38.96
N THR A 19 0.44 -28.86 38.03
CA THR A 19 0.92 -30.26 37.86
C THR A 19 0.49 -30.81 36.50
N VAL A 20 1.37 -30.79 35.50
CA VAL A 20 1.16 -31.48 34.21
C VAL A 20 2.15 -32.65 34.10
N ALA A 21 1.86 -33.72 34.85
CA ALA A 21 2.56 -35.00 34.75
C ALA A 21 1.63 -36.15 35.19
N ALA A 22 1.01 -36.80 34.20
CA ALA A 22 0.30 -38.08 34.31
C ALA A 22 -0.77 -38.23 35.41
N SER A 23 -2.03 -37.90 35.09
CA SER A 23 -3.21 -38.79 35.31
C SER A 23 -4.49 -38.17 34.74
N GLY A 24 -4.51 -37.89 33.44
CA GLY A 24 -5.66 -37.31 32.75
C GLY A 24 -5.71 -37.73 31.30
N LEU A 25 -6.27 -38.91 31.01
CA LEU A 25 -6.91 -39.12 29.71
C LEU A 25 -8.24 -38.35 29.76
N THR A 26 -8.19 -37.05 29.52
CA THR A 26 -9.16 -36.48 28.59
C THR A 26 -8.92 -37.21 27.29
N ALA A 27 -9.78 -38.19 26.98
CA ALA A 27 -9.83 -38.70 25.63
C ALA A 27 -10.02 -37.49 24.71
N ILE A 28 -9.33 -37.48 23.58
CA ILE A 28 -9.82 -36.72 22.43
C ILE A 28 -11.22 -37.28 22.21
N THR A 29 -12.25 -36.53 22.60
CA THR A 29 -13.53 -36.66 21.94
C THR A 29 -13.23 -36.20 20.52
N PRO A 30 -13.26 -37.08 19.51
CA PRO A 30 -13.15 -36.60 18.14
C PRO A 30 -14.24 -35.55 17.93
N ALA A 31 -14.04 -34.65 16.96
CA ALA A 31 -15.16 -33.91 16.41
C ALA A 31 -16.28 -34.91 16.10
N PRO A 32 -17.57 -34.58 16.33
CA PRO A 32 -18.65 -35.45 15.91
C PRO A 32 -18.44 -35.74 14.42
N ALA A 33 -18.29 -37.02 14.06
CA ALA A 33 -18.09 -37.41 12.67
C ALA A 33 -19.18 -36.77 11.80
N ALA A 34 -18.81 -36.38 10.59
CA ALA A 34 -19.78 -35.87 9.62
C ALA A 34 -20.74 -37.00 9.27
N GLN A 35 -21.91 -36.96 9.91
CA GLN A 35 -22.92 -38.01 9.81
C GLN A 35 -23.73 -37.83 8.53
N ALA A 36 -23.16 -38.28 7.42
CA ALA A 36 -23.98 -38.89 6.38
C ALA A 36 -24.87 -39.97 7.03
N ALA A 37 -26.10 -40.12 6.54
CA ALA A 37 -26.88 -41.31 6.86
C ALA A 37 -26.61 -42.33 5.76
N PRO A 38 -26.36 -43.62 6.07
CA PRO A 38 -25.97 -44.61 5.08
C PRO A 38 -26.80 -44.50 3.80
N SER A 39 -26.10 -44.31 2.69
CA SER A 39 -26.69 -43.97 1.41
C SER A 39 -27.72 -45.02 1.00
N THR A 40 -28.67 -44.60 0.17
CA THR A 40 -29.69 -45.49 -0.39
C THR A 40 -29.74 -45.47 -1.91
N GLY A 41 -28.71 -44.89 -2.56
CA GLY A 41 -28.59 -44.99 -4.00
C GLY A 41 -27.30 -44.55 -4.67
N LEU A 42 -26.66 -43.47 -4.24
CA LEU A 42 -25.41 -42.95 -4.83
C LEU A 42 -24.29 -42.99 -3.80
N VAL A 43 -23.13 -43.53 -4.15
CA VAL A 43 -21.92 -43.57 -3.31
C VAL A 43 -20.69 -43.23 -4.15
N ILE A 44 -19.65 -42.78 -3.48
CA ILE A 44 -18.27 -42.79 -3.95
C ILE A 44 -17.79 -44.25 -3.92
N SER A 45 -17.39 -44.77 -5.08
CA SER A 45 -16.89 -46.14 -5.25
C SER A 45 -15.36 -46.20 -5.29
N GLU A 46 -14.66 -45.15 -5.73
CA GLU A 46 -13.19 -45.11 -5.72
C GLU A 46 -12.65 -43.68 -5.65
N ALA A 47 -11.49 -43.48 -5.00
CA ALA A 47 -10.73 -42.23 -5.04
C ALA A 47 -9.22 -42.47 -5.21
N TYR A 48 -8.58 -41.65 -6.06
CA TYR A 48 -7.17 -41.78 -6.41
C TYR A 48 -6.52 -40.40 -6.60
N GLY A 49 -5.67 -40.01 -5.63
CA GLY A 49 -4.83 -38.79 -5.70
C GLY A 49 -3.40 -39.06 -6.18
N GLY A 50 -3.19 -40.12 -6.96
CA GLY A 50 -1.85 -40.54 -7.36
C GLY A 50 -1.40 -40.06 -8.74
N GLY A 51 -2.26 -39.38 -9.51
CA GLY A 51 -2.10 -39.03 -10.92
C GLY A 51 -0.80 -38.33 -11.24
N GLY A 52 -0.13 -38.78 -12.30
CA GLY A 52 1.09 -38.16 -12.86
C GLY A 52 2.30 -38.08 -11.90
N ASN A 53 2.18 -38.56 -10.67
CA ASN A 53 3.22 -38.49 -9.66
C ASN A 53 4.28 -39.60 -9.82
N GLY A 54 5.40 -39.49 -9.11
CA GLY A 54 6.46 -40.49 -9.12
C GLY A 54 5.96 -41.89 -8.70
N GLY A 55 5.89 -42.83 -9.65
CA GLY A 55 5.37 -44.20 -9.41
C GLY A 55 3.87 -44.38 -9.68
N ALA A 56 3.20 -43.39 -10.25
CA ALA A 56 1.78 -43.41 -10.56
C ALA A 56 1.36 -44.43 -11.62
N LYS A 57 0.05 -44.62 -11.75
CA LYS A 57 -0.61 -45.59 -12.64
C LYS A 57 -1.30 -44.93 -13.83
N PHE A 58 -1.89 -43.77 -13.58
CA PHE A 58 -2.51 -42.90 -14.57
C PHE A 58 -1.86 -41.51 -14.52
N ASN A 59 -2.02 -40.69 -15.55
CA ASN A 59 -1.51 -39.31 -15.57
C ASN A 59 -2.39 -38.31 -14.79
N GLN A 60 -3.59 -38.73 -14.36
CA GLN A 60 -4.61 -37.91 -13.71
C GLN A 60 -5.12 -38.52 -12.41
N ASP A 61 -5.51 -37.66 -11.47
CA ASP A 61 -6.29 -38.02 -10.28
C ASP A 61 -7.75 -38.32 -10.65
N PHE A 62 -8.50 -39.06 -9.82
CA PHE A 62 -9.95 -39.23 -10.04
C PHE A 62 -10.76 -39.54 -8.78
N ILE A 63 -12.07 -39.32 -8.91
CA ILE A 63 -13.14 -39.76 -8.02
C ILE A 63 -14.14 -40.55 -8.87
N GLU A 64 -14.52 -41.73 -8.43
CA GLU A 64 -15.53 -42.58 -9.08
C GLU A 64 -16.78 -42.64 -8.20
N LEU A 65 -17.97 -42.47 -8.80
CA LEU A 65 -19.27 -42.62 -8.15
C LEU A 65 -20.04 -43.81 -8.75
N TYR A 66 -20.97 -44.39 -7.99
CA TYR A 66 -21.76 -45.55 -8.39
C TYR A 66 -23.23 -45.45 -7.94
N ASN A 67 -24.18 -45.76 -8.84
CA ASN A 67 -25.60 -45.87 -8.49
C ASN A 67 -25.99 -47.33 -8.19
N PHE A 68 -26.03 -47.69 -6.91
CA PHE A 68 -26.48 -49.02 -6.44
C PHE A 68 -28.00 -49.11 -6.18
N SER A 69 -28.75 -48.06 -6.46
CA SER A 69 -30.19 -48.03 -6.27
C SER A 69 -30.94 -48.88 -7.31
N ALA A 70 -32.26 -49.00 -7.16
CA ALA A 70 -33.13 -49.64 -8.15
C ALA A 70 -33.81 -48.63 -9.12
N ALA A 71 -33.32 -47.39 -9.17
CA ALA A 71 -33.83 -46.32 -10.02
C ALA A 71 -32.70 -45.45 -10.63
N GLU A 72 -33.03 -44.70 -11.67
CA GLU A 72 -32.21 -43.60 -12.19
C GLU A 72 -32.01 -42.54 -11.10
N VAL A 73 -30.77 -42.09 -10.92
CA VAL A 73 -30.39 -40.99 -10.01
C VAL A 73 -30.00 -39.79 -10.87
N SER A 74 -30.58 -38.62 -10.60
CA SER A 74 -30.15 -37.35 -11.21
C SER A 74 -28.93 -36.83 -10.48
N LEU A 75 -27.97 -36.27 -11.22
CA LEU A 75 -26.77 -35.64 -10.70
C LEU A 75 -26.88 -34.10 -10.66
N ASP A 76 -27.79 -33.50 -11.43
CA ASP A 76 -28.14 -32.07 -11.36
C ASP A 76 -28.32 -31.59 -9.89
N GLY A 77 -27.53 -30.62 -9.44
CA GLY A 77 -27.56 -30.13 -8.05
C GLY A 77 -26.81 -31.00 -7.02
N VAL A 78 -26.05 -32.00 -7.46
CA VAL A 78 -25.11 -32.78 -6.63
C VAL A 78 -23.70 -32.20 -6.83
N THR A 79 -23.01 -31.89 -5.75
CA THR A 79 -21.60 -31.47 -5.77
C THR A 79 -20.67 -32.59 -5.35
N VAL A 80 -19.47 -32.60 -5.92
CA VAL A 80 -18.30 -33.37 -5.47
C VAL A 80 -17.32 -32.38 -4.86
N SER A 81 -16.81 -32.67 -3.65
CA SER A 81 -15.85 -31.82 -2.93
C SER A 81 -14.65 -32.63 -2.46
N TYR A 82 -13.44 -32.16 -2.75
CA TYR A 82 -12.19 -32.72 -2.21
C TYR A 82 -11.66 -31.87 -1.05
N TYR A 83 -11.28 -32.55 0.04
CA TYR A 83 -10.70 -31.95 1.24
C TYR A 83 -9.32 -32.53 1.54
N SER A 84 -8.40 -31.65 1.94
CA SER A 84 -7.11 -32.05 2.52
C SER A 84 -7.30 -32.91 3.78
N SER A 85 -6.24 -33.62 4.21
CA SER A 85 -6.32 -34.44 5.44
C SER A 85 -6.68 -33.64 6.70
N SER A 86 -6.47 -32.32 6.72
CA SER A 86 -6.79 -31.45 7.85
C SER A 86 -8.26 -30.99 7.86
N GLY A 87 -9.03 -31.29 6.82
CA GLY A 87 -10.43 -30.84 6.66
C GLY A 87 -10.60 -29.52 5.91
N ASN A 88 -9.51 -28.87 5.46
CA ASN A 88 -9.61 -27.70 4.57
C ASN A 88 -10.10 -28.16 3.20
N LEU A 89 -11.09 -27.48 2.64
CA LEU A 89 -11.56 -27.67 1.26
C LEU A 89 -10.41 -27.35 0.28
N GLY A 90 -10.22 -28.21 -0.73
CA GLY A 90 -9.29 -27.98 -1.83
C GLY A 90 -10.00 -27.44 -3.08
N ALA A 91 -11.01 -28.17 -3.55
CA ALA A 91 -11.86 -27.77 -4.68
C ALA A 91 -13.20 -28.52 -4.65
N SER A 92 -14.20 -27.97 -5.34
CA SER A 92 -15.51 -28.59 -5.57
C SER A 92 -15.95 -28.41 -7.01
N THR A 93 -16.87 -29.26 -7.47
CA THR A 93 -17.60 -29.08 -8.75
C THR A 93 -19.06 -29.52 -8.60
N GLU A 94 -19.96 -29.00 -9.43
CA GLU A 94 -21.33 -29.49 -9.57
C GLU A 94 -21.40 -30.51 -10.72
N LEU A 95 -22.21 -31.56 -10.56
CA LEU A 95 -22.39 -32.61 -11.54
C LEU A 95 -23.64 -32.39 -12.40
N GLU A 96 -23.61 -32.90 -13.63
CA GLU A 96 -24.75 -32.85 -14.55
C GLU A 96 -25.22 -34.26 -14.97
N GLY A 97 -26.52 -34.39 -15.24
CA GLY A 97 -27.09 -35.54 -15.92
C GLY A 97 -27.68 -36.58 -14.98
N SER A 98 -27.49 -37.87 -15.30
CA SER A 98 -28.14 -38.95 -14.58
C SER A 98 -27.45 -40.30 -14.74
N LEU A 99 -27.43 -41.08 -13.67
CA LEU A 99 -26.79 -42.40 -13.57
C LEU A 99 -27.85 -43.50 -13.44
N GLN A 100 -27.83 -44.56 -14.25
CA GLN A 100 -28.78 -45.68 -14.16
C GLN A 100 -28.37 -46.70 -13.07
N PRO A 101 -29.29 -47.60 -12.63
CA PRO A 101 -28.97 -48.70 -11.72
C PRO A 101 -27.81 -49.58 -12.19
N GLY A 102 -26.68 -49.48 -11.49
CA GLY A 102 -25.46 -50.24 -11.73
C GLY A 102 -24.45 -49.58 -12.66
N GLU A 103 -24.63 -48.31 -13.03
CA GLU A 103 -23.63 -47.52 -13.76
C GLU A 103 -22.67 -46.79 -12.80
N HIS A 104 -21.46 -46.51 -13.31
CA HIS A 104 -20.43 -45.69 -12.66
C HIS A 104 -20.33 -44.32 -13.36
N TYR A 105 -19.88 -43.31 -12.63
CA TYR A 105 -19.64 -41.95 -13.15
C TYR A 105 -18.26 -41.49 -12.65
N LEU A 106 -17.36 -41.16 -13.58
CA LEU A 106 -15.97 -40.84 -13.27
C LEU A 106 -15.72 -39.34 -13.37
N VAL A 107 -15.21 -38.75 -12.29
CA VAL A 107 -14.80 -37.34 -12.23
C VAL A 107 -13.27 -37.28 -12.26
N GLY A 108 -12.71 -36.76 -13.36
CA GLY A 108 -11.29 -36.51 -13.50
C GLY A 108 -10.85 -35.32 -12.65
N ALA A 109 -9.89 -35.53 -11.76
CA ALA A 109 -9.28 -34.49 -10.94
C ALA A 109 -8.02 -33.92 -11.64
N ALA A 110 -7.09 -33.28 -10.92
CA ALA A 110 -5.92 -32.65 -11.54
C ALA A 110 -4.98 -33.66 -12.26
N TYR A 111 -4.23 -33.16 -13.25
CA TYR A 111 -3.12 -33.88 -13.87
C TYR A 111 -1.82 -33.69 -13.08
N GLY A 112 -1.03 -34.76 -12.93
CA GLY A 112 0.32 -34.67 -12.40
C GLY A 112 1.38 -34.55 -13.50
N SER A 113 2.61 -34.22 -13.11
CA SER A 113 3.71 -33.86 -14.02
C SER A 113 4.11 -34.95 -15.04
N ASN A 114 3.87 -36.23 -14.76
CA ASN A 114 4.14 -37.32 -15.70
C ASN A 114 2.95 -37.62 -16.63
N ARG A 115 2.81 -36.81 -17.69
CA ARG A 115 1.74 -36.93 -18.69
C ARG A 115 1.81 -38.22 -19.55
N ASP A 116 2.99 -38.84 -19.65
CA ASP A 116 3.27 -40.10 -20.40
C ASP A 116 2.60 -41.36 -19.83
N LEU A 117 1.99 -41.27 -18.65
CA LEU A 117 1.23 -42.39 -18.06
C LEU A 117 -0.13 -42.55 -18.76
N PRO A 118 -0.74 -43.75 -18.70
CA PRO A 118 -2.09 -43.98 -19.21
C PRO A 118 -3.10 -42.90 -18.76
N SER A 119 -3.93 -42.45 -19.68
CA SER A 119 -5.14 -41.68 -19.38
C SER A 119 -6.34 -42.60 -19.18
N PHE A 120 -7.47 -42.00 -18.79
CA PHE A 120 -8.80 -42.56 -18.85
C PHE A 120 -9.75 -41.47 -19.38
N GLU A 121 -10.88 -41.86 -19.96
CA GLU A 121 -11.98 -40.94 -20.24
C GLU A 121 -12.77 -40.70 -18.94
N SER A 122 -13.22 -39.46 -18.69
CA SER A 122 -14.04 -39.11 -17.53
C SER A 122 -15.34 -38.44 -17.95
N ASP A 123 -16.40 -38.63 -17.16
CA ASP A 123 -17.75 -38.12 -17.44
C ASP A 123 -17.91 -36.65 -17.02
N ALA A 124 -17.07 -36.18 -16.08
CA ALA A 124 -16.88 -34.77 -15.73
C ALA A 124 -15.43 -34.53 -15.25
N THR A 125 -15.02 -33.26 -15.13
CA THR A 125 -13.69 -32.87 -14.62
C THR A 125 -13.76 -31.74 -13.59
N PHE A 126 -12.73 -31.64 -12.74
CA PHE A 126 -12.47 -30.49 -11.87
C PHE A 126 -10.99 -30.41 -11.47
N ASN A 127 -10.42 -29.22 -11.32
CA ASN A 127 -8.97 -29.05 -11.12
C ASN A 127 -8.52 -29.26 -9.65
N ALA A 128 -8.90 -30.39 -9.05
CA ALA A 128 -8.55 -30.73 -7.67
C ALA A 128 -7.20 -31.45 -7.59
N ALA A 129 -6.19 -30.81 -7.01
CA ALA A 129 -4.91 -31.45 -6.68
C ALA A 129 -5.07 -32.40 -5.48
N MET A 130 -5.29 -33.70 -5.73
CA MET A 130 -5.58 -34.66 -4.67
C MET A 130 -4.29 -35.24 -4.08
N SER A 131 -4.25 -35.44 -2.76
CA SER A 131 -3.08 -36.03 -2.09
C SER A 131 -3.07 -37.56 -2.21
N GLY A 132 -2.05 -38.08 -2.89
CA GLY A 132 -1.82 -39.51 -3.16
C GLY A 132 -1.46 -40.38 -1.95
N SER A 133 -1.79 -39.95 -0.73
CA SER A 133 -1.59 -40.75 0.49
C SER A 133 -2.71 -40.62 1.52
N LYS A 134 -3.42 -39.48 1.54
CA LYS A 134 -4.47 -39.15 2.52
C LYS A 134 -5.33 -37.98 2.05
N GLY A 135 -6.59 -37.94 2.45
CA GLY A 135 -7.54 -36.89 2.07
C GLY A 135 -8.97 -37.30 2.40
N SER A 136 -9.93 -36.48 1.98
CA SER A 136 -11.35 -36.78 2.09
C SER A 136 -12.09 -36.35 0.82
N VAL A 137 -13.11 -37.09 0.41
CA VAL A 137 -14.00 -36.76 -0.70
C VAL A 137 -15.44 -36.87 -0.23
N GLU A 138 -16.23 -35.84 -0.46
CA GLU A 138 -17.64 -35.74 -0.10
C GLU A 138 -18.50 -35.59 -1.36
N ILE A 139 -19.70 -36.19 -1.37
CA ILE A 139 -20.78 -35.82 -2.28
C ILE A 139 -21.98 -35.30 -1.52
N ALA A 140 -22.59 -34.21 -2.00
CA ALA A 140 -23.70 -33.54 -1.32
C ALA A 140 -24.75 -32.99 -2.30
N ALA A 141 -25.98 -32.82 -1.84
CA ALA A 141 -27.04 -32.11 -2.57
C ALA A 141 -27.51 -30.91 -1.74
N GLY A 142 -26.95 -29.73 -2.02
CA GLY A 142 -27.00 -28.57 -1.10
C GLY A 142 -26.41 -28.93 0.26
N ASP A 143 -27.01 -28.45 1.35
CA ASP A 143 -26.55 -28.68 2.74
C ASP A 143 -26.66 -30.16 3.23
N THR A 144 -26.90 -31.14 2.33
CA THR A 144 -27.13 -32.55 2.68
C THR A 144 -26.08 -33.45 2.04
N VAL A 145 -25.12 -33.91 2.84
CA VAL A 145 -24.15 -34.95 2.46
C VAL A 145 -24.88 -36.26 2.12
N ILE A 146 -24.45 -36.90 1.04
CA ILE A 146 -24.98 -38.16 0.49
C ILE A 146 -24.05 -39.33 0.86
N ASP A 147 -22.73 -39.11 0.79
CA ASP A 147 -21.65 -40.07 1.10
C ASP A 147 -20.33 -39.30 1.30
N LEU A 148 -19.44 -39.78 2.18
CA LEU A 148 -18.15 -39.18 2.52
C LEU A 148 -17.08 -40.26 2.76
N VAL A 149 -16.01 -40.28 1.95
CA VAL A 149 -14.83 -41.12 2.20
C VAL A 149 -13.63 -40.31 2.68
N GLY A 150 -13.14 -40.63 3.89
CA GLY A 150 -11.84 -40.17 4.38
C GLY A 150 -10.81 -41.31 4.45
N TRP A 151 -9.57 -41.06 4.05
CA TRP A 151 -8.50 -42.07 4.07
C TRP A 151 -7.16 -41.56 4.60
N GLY A 152 -6.40 -42.47 5.22
CA GLY A 152 -5.16 -42.13 5.94
C GLY A 152 -5.45 -41.37 7.23
N ASP A 153 -4.67 -40.33 7.50
CA ASP A 153 -4.86 -39.46 8.67
C ASP A 153 -5.87 -38.33 8.40
N ALA A 154 -7.01 -38.64 7.78
CA ALA A 154 -8.04 -37.66 7.42
C ALA A 154 -8.87 -37.18 8.64
N ALA A 155 -9.26 -35.91 8.64
CA ALA A 155 -10.10 -35.30 9.67
C ALA A 155 -11.61 -35.46 9.41
N LEU A 156 -12.02 -35.63 8.14
CA LEU A 156 -13.40 -35.88 7.72
C LEU A 156 -13.50 -37.34 7.25
N PHE A 157 -14.41 -38.12 7.83
CA PHE A 157 -14.67 -39.52 7.51
C PHE A 157 -15.98 -39.98 8.16
N GLU A 158 -16.57 -41.04 7.61
CA GLU A 158 -17.65 -41.81 8.23
C GLU A 158 -17.06 -42.91 9.13
N GLY A 159 -17.60 -43.09 10.33
CA GLY A 159 -17.19 -44.09 11.33
C GLY A 159 -15.71 -44.01 11.78
N ALA A 160 -14.79 -44.51 10.94
CA ALA A 160 -13.34 -44.41 11.06
C ALA A 160 -12.70 -44.37 9.64
N PRO A 161 -11.57 -43.68 9.43
CA PRO A 161 -11.00 -43.48 8.10
C PRO A 161 -10.44 -44.78 7.50
N ALA A 162 -10.51 -44.87 6.17
CA ALA A 162 -9.94 -45.95 5.37
C ALA A 162 -8.40 -45.94 5.41
N HIS A 163 -7.78 -47.04 4.98
CA HIS A 163 -6.32 -47.15 4.92
C HIS A 163 -5.69 -46.13 3.95
N GLY A 164 -4.60 -45.48 4.38
CA GLY A 164 -3.86 -44.51 3.57
C GLY A 164 -3.24 -45.11 2.31
N THR A 165 -3.15 -44.30 1.26
CA THR A 165 -2.78 -44.69 -0.11
C THR A 165 -1.30 -44.40 -0.42
N SER A 166 -0.91 -44.59 -1.69
CA SER A 166 0.36 -44.12 -2.25
C SER A 166 0.14 -43.82 -3.74
N ASN A 167 1.06 -43.13 -4.42
CA ASN A 167 0.91 -42.77 -5.85
C ASN A 167 0.49 -43.94 -6.77
N SER A 168 0.83 -45.19 -6.44
CA SER A 168 0.46 -46.37 -7.24
C SER A 168 -0.82 -47.09 -6.78
N VAL A 169 -1.60 -46.51 -5.86
CA VAL A 169 -2.66 -47.15 -5.06
C VAL A 169 -3.84 -46.20 -4.85
N SER A 170 -5.06 -46.68 -5.10
CA SER A 170 -6.32 -46.00 -4.79
C SER A 170 -6.95 -46.48 -3.48
N VAL A 171 -8.04 -45.83 -3.06
CA VAL A 171 -8.96 -46.33 -2.02
C VAL A 171 -10.32 -46.60 -2.67
N ALA A 172 -10.78 -47.85 -2.63
CA ALA A 172 -11.96 -48.33 -3.38
C ALA A 172 -12.95 -49.09 -2.48
N ARG A 173 -14.26 -48.91 -2.72
CA ARG A 173 -15.36 -49.47 -1.93
C ARG A 173 -15.48 -50.97 -2.20
N VAL A 174 -15.43 -51.78 -1.13
CA VAL A 174 -15.27 -53.25 -1.15
C VAL A 174 -16.50 -53.98 -1.72
N ASP A 175 -17.68 -53.41 -1.49
CA ASP A 175 -18.94 -53.78 -2.13
C ASP A 175 -19.69 -52.46 -2.41
N PRO A 176 -19.66 -51.91 -3.64
CA PRO A 176 -20.28 -50.62 -3.93
C PRO A 176 -21.83 -50.67 -3.88
N ALA A 177 -22.43 -51.85 -3.67
CA ALA A 177 -23.84 -51.97 -3.31
C ALA A 177 -24.11 -52.00 -1.78
N SER A 178 -23.08 -51.66 -0.98
CA SER A 178 -23.13 -51.56 0.48
C SER A 178 -22.55 -50.24 0.95
N ASP A 179 -23.20 -49.69 1.97
CA ASP A 179 -22.68 -48.57 2.75
C ASP A 179 -23.05 -48.77 4.22
N THR A 180 -22.09 -48.55 5.12
CA THR A 180 -22.24 -48.84 6.55
C THR A 180 -21.93 -47.67 7.49
N ASP A 181 -21.61 -46.48 6.96
CA ASP A 181 -21.17 -45.30 7.76
C ASP A 181 -19.90 -45.65 8.59
N ASP A 182 -18.96 -46.37 7.96
CA ASP A 182 -17.61 -46.68 8.47
C ASP A 182 -16.64 -46.94 7.31
N ASN A 183 -15.89 -45.91 6.89
CA ASN A 183 -14.98 -46.02 5.73
C ASN A 183 -13.90 -47.10 5.93
N SER A 184 -13.55 -47.43 7.19
CA SER A 184 -12.57 -48.49 7.53
C SER A 184 -13.10 -49.92 7.33
N VAL A 185 -14.43 -50.06 7.17
CA VAL A 185 -15.12 -51.31 6.82
C VAL A 185 -15.46 -51.32 5.33
N ASP A 186 -15.95 -50.21 4.80
CA ASP A 186 -16.47 -50.13 3.43
C ASP A 186 -15.39 -49.97 2.34
N PHE A 187 -14.19 -49.44 2.65
CA PHE A 187 -13.13 -49.23 1.66
C PHE A 187 -11.84 -50.05 1.91
N ALA A 188 -11.15 -50.39 0.82
CA ALA A 188 -9.84 -51.04 0.83
C ALA A 188 -8.90 -50.43 -0.22
N THR A 189 -7.58 -50.49 0.05
CA THR A 189 -6.55 -49.98 -0.86
C THR A 189 -6.26 -50.93 -2.02
N GLY A 190 -6.36 -50.47 -3.27
CA GLY A 190 -6.21 -51.29 -4.50
C GLY A 190 -5.15 -50.77 -5.48
N GLU A 191 -5.02 -51.43 -6.64
CA GLU A 191 -4.51 -50.74 -7.83
C GLU A 191 -5.69 -49.99 -8.46
N PRO A 192 -5.52 -48.73 -8.94
CA PRO A 192 -6.64 -47.92 -9.42
C PRO A 192 -7.42 -48.53 -10.58
N THR A 193 -8.75 -48.45 -10.52
CA THR A 193 -9.69 -49.12 -11.44
C THR A 193 -10.80 -48.20 -12.02
N PRO A 194 -10.47 -47.04 -12.60
CA PRO A 194 -11.46 -46.04 -13.05
C PRO A 194 -12.48 -46.59 -14.07
N GLN A 195 -13.76 -46.40 -13.78
CA GLN A 195 -14.91 -46.72 -14.65
C GLN A 195 -15.86 -45.52 -14.74
N GLY A 196 -16.20 -45.11 -15.96
CA GLY A 196 -17.26 -44.11 -16.24
C GLY A 196 -18.48 -44.74 -16.93
N LEU A 197 -19.29 -43.93 -17.60
CA LEU A 197 -20.53 -44.36 -18.29
C LEU A 197 -20.31 -45.27 -19.52
N ALA A 198 -19.07 -45.52 -19.94
CA ALA A 198 -18.72 -46.23 -21.17
C ALA A 198 -18.54 -47.76 -20.99
N GLU A 199 -19.54 -48.57 -21.42
CA GLU A 199 -19.40 -50.04 -21.48
C GLU A 199 -18.40 -50.54 -22.56
N ASP A 200 -17.75 -51.67 -22.27
CA ASP A 200 -16.66 -52.31 -23.04
C ASP A 200 -17.03 -52.68 -24.50
N GLY A 201 -16.68 -51.78 -25.43
CA GLY A 201 -15.99 -52.16 -26.67
C GLY A 201 -16.80 -52.54 -27.92
N THR A 202 -17.36 -51.54 -28.62
CA THR A 202 -17.54 -51.63 -30.09
C THR A 202 -17.27 -50.31 -30.83
N GLU A 203 -16.22 -50.33 -31.66
CA GLU A 203 -15.77 -49.27 -32.58
C GLU A 203 -15.54 -47.90 -31.94
N GLU A 204 -14.25 -47.50 -31.91
CA GLU A 204 -13.83 -46.10 -31.85
C GLU A 204 -14.77 -45.24 -32.75
N PRO A 205 -15.55 -44.28 -32.21
CA PRO A 205 -15.63 -43.01 -32.95
C PRO A 205 -14.19 -42.57 -33.16
N PRO A 206 -13.82 -41.96 -34.30
CA PRO A 206 -12.46 -41.47 -34.45
C PRO A 206 -12.18 -40.54 -33.27
N VAL A 207 -11.24 -40.94 -32.41
CA VAL A 207 -10.42 -39.96 -31.71
C VAL A 207 -9.87 -39.12 -32.86
N ASP A 208 -10.33 -37.88 -32.99
CA ASP A 208 -9.74 -36.98 -33.98
C ASP A 208 -8.24 -36.98 -33.68
N PRO A 209 -7.38 -37.28 -34.68
CA PRO A 209 -5.97 -37.50 -34.42
C PRO A 209 -5.43 -36.29 -33.66
N PRO A 210 -4.68 -36.49 -32.55
CA PRO A 210 -4.33 -35.42 -31.62
C PRO A 210 -3.80 -34.25 -32.42
N ALA A 211 -4.53 -33.12 -32.34
CA ALA A 211 -4.73 -32.22 -33.48
C ALA A 211 -3.41 -31.96 -34.22
N ASP A 212 -3.37 -32.22 -35.54
CA ASP A 212 -2.17 -32.02 -36.36
C ASP A 212 -1.65 -30.60 -36.09
N PRO A 213 -0.51 -30.42 -35.40
CA PRO A 213 -0.26 -29.22 -34.60
C PRO A 213 -0.22 -27.96 -35.46
N GLU A 214 -1.04 -26.97 -35.10
CA GLU A 214 -1.29 -25.82 -35.95
C GLU A 214 -0.09 -24.88 -35.95
N THR A 215 0.36 -24.48 -37.14
CA THR A 215 1.47 -23.54 -37.30
C THR A 215 0.93 -22.12 -37.29
N ALA A 216 1.06 -21.44 -36.16
CA ALA A 216 0.50 -20.12 -35.88
C ALA A 216 1.61 -19.14 -35.47
N THR A 217 1.46 -17.85 -35.79
CA THR A 217 2.33 -16.81 -35.22
C THR A 217 1.99 -16.56 -33.75
N ILE A 218 2.82 -15.81 -33.03
CA ILE A 218 2.56 -15.50 -31.61
C ILE A 218 1.32 -14.62 -31.51
N SER A 219 1.16 -13.66 -32.42
CA SER A 219 -0.05 -12.82 -32.56
C SER A 219 -1.33 -13.63 -32.81
N GLU A 220 -1.23 -14.76 -33.52
CA GLU A 220 -2.37 -15.67 -33.72
C GLU A 220 -2.65 -16.52 -32.47
N ILE A 221 -1.62 -16.90 -31.71
CA ILE A 221 -1.75 -17.65 -30.43
C ILE A 221 -2.33 -16.78 -29.32
N GLN A 222 -1.95 -15.51 -29.24
CA GLN A 222 -2.50 -14.53 -28.30
C GLN A 222 -3.94 -14.14 -28.69
N GLY A 223 -4.14 -13.57 -29.88
CA GLY A 223 -5.45 -13.11 -30.35
C GLY A 223 -5.85 -11.72 -29.86
N GLU A 224 -7.11 -11.32 -30.12
CA GLU A 224 -7.64 -9.97 -29.90
C GLU A 224 -8.29 -9.78 -28.50
N GLY A 225 -7.93 -10.58 -27.49
CA GLY A 225 -8.47 -10.50 -26.12
C GLY A 225 -7.92 -11.57 -25.17
N ALA A 226 -8.20 -11.41 -23.87
CA ALA A 226 -7.53 -12.07 -22.72
C ALA A 226 -7.81 -13.57 -22.49
N GLU A 227 -8.00 -14.36 -23.54
CA GLU A 227 -7.94 -15.84 -23.51
C GLU A 227 -7.45 -16.35 -24.87
N THR A 228 -6.44 -17.22 -24.90
CA THR A 228 -5.90 -17.75 -26.16
C THR A 228 -6.98 -18.47 -26.99
N PRO A 229 -7.17 -18.12 -28.29
CA PRO A 229 -8.04 -18.88 -29.19
C PRO A 229 -7.51 -20.31 -29.47
N PHE A 230 -6.31 -20.65 -28.97
CA PHE A 230 -5.68 -21.97 -29.05
C PHE A 230 -5.67 -22.73 -27.71
N MET A 231 -6.52 -22.37 -26.74
CA MET A 231 -6.69 -23.08 -25.46
C MET A 231 -6.70 -24.62 -25.61
N ASP A 232 -5.82 -25.30 -24.87
CA ASP A 232 -5.57 -26.75 -24.87
C ASP A 232 -5.15 -27.36 -26.23
N GLN A 233 -4.85 -26.54 -27.24
CA GLN A 233 -4.47 -27.01 -28.58
C GLN A 233 -2.94 -27.06 -28.77
N PRO A 234 -2.43 -28.09 -29.49
CA PRO A 234 -1.02 -28.20 -29.79
C PRO A 234 -0.63 -27.26 -30.96
N VAL A 235 0.34 -26.39 -30.71
CA VAL A 235 0.81 -25.34 -31.61
C VAL A 235 2.30 -25.48 -31.97
N ILE A 236 2.65 -25.01 -33.15
CA ILE A 236 4.03 -24.79 -33.60
C ILE A 236 4.19 -23.29 -33.90
N THR A 237 5.09 -22.63 -33.18
CA THR A 237 5.38 -21.21 -33.41
C THR A 237 6.88 -20.93 -33.51
N GLN A 238 7.23 -19.75 -34.00
CA GLN A 238 8.61 -19.29 -34.17
C GLN A 238 8.78 -17.87 -33.64
N GLY A 239 9.83 -17.63 -32.86
CA GLY A 239 10.09 -16.34 -32.24
C GLY A 239 11.55 -16.15 -31.84
N ILE A 240 11.86 -14.98 -31.30
CA ILE A 240 13.17 -14.60 -30.77
C ILE A 240 13.06 -14.54 -29.25
N VAL A 241 13.98 -15.20 -28.55
CA VAL A 241 14.00 -15.24 -27.08
C VAL A 241 14.31 -13.84 -26.52
N THR A 242 13.41 -13.29 -25.71
CA THR A 242 13.50 -11.94 -25.12
C THR A 242 13.88 -11.95 -23.64
N ALA A 243 13.45 -12.97 -22.88
CA ALA A 243 13.76 -13.15 -21.45
C ALA A 243 13.99 -14.63 -21.14
N VAL A 244 14.84 -14.95 -20.14
CA VAL A 244 15.17 -16.34 -19.74
C VAL A 244 15.25 -16.46 -18.22
N TYR A 245 14.36 -17.28 -17.64
CA TYR A 245 14.24 -17.50 -16.20
C TYR A 245 14.70 -18.93 -15.85
N THR A 246 15.97 -19.03 -15.45
CA THR A 246 16.61 -20.30 -15.07
C THR A 246 17.33 -20.17 -13.73
N GLY A 247 17.13 -21.12 -12.82
CA GLY A 247 17.77 -21.14 -11.51
C GLY A 247 16.86 -21.75 -10.45
N GLN A 248 17.31 -21.73 -9.19
CA GLN A 248 16.40 -21.92 -8.07
C GLN A 248 15.51 -20.68 -7.96
N GLY A 249 14.25 -20.85 -7.53
CA GLY A 249 13.28 -19.75 -7.44
C GLY A 249 12.73 -19.21 -8.77
N SER A 250 13.46 -19.30 -9.89
CA SER A 250 13.05 -18.69 -11.18
C SER A 250 11.71 -19.20 -11.76
N LYS A 251 11.07 -18.42 -12.64
CA LYS A 251 9.83 -18.81 -13.39
C LYS A 251 9.95 -20.06 -14.28
N ASN A 252 11.11 -20.72 -14.39
CA ASN A 252 11.31 -22.00 -15.10
C ASN A 252 10.90 -22.00 -16.59
N GLY A 253 11.11 -20.87 -17.28
CA GLY A 253 10.70 -20.68 -18.67
C GLY A 253 11.46 -19.54 -19.35
N PHE A 254 10.97 -19.10 -20.50
CA PHE A 254 11.56 -18.01 -21.29
C PHE A 254 10.47 -17.33 -22.15
N ASN A 255 10.56 -16.02 -22.38
CA ASN A 255 9.67 -15.34 -23.33
C ASN A 255 10.24 -15.42 -24.74
N ILE A 256 9.35 -15.52 -25.74
CA ILE A 256 9.67 -15.29 -27.15
C ILE A 256 8.80 -14.17 -27.71
N GLN A 257 9.31 -13.44 -28.70
CA GLN A 257 8.58 -12.38 -29.40
C GLN A 257 8.80 -12.46 -30.92
N GLU A 258 7.84 -11.98 -31.72
CA GLU A 258 7.97 -11.88 -33.17
C GLU A 258 9.10 -10.92 -33.61
N PRO A 259 9.77 -11.18 -34.76
CA PRO A 259 10.87 -10.35 -35.24
C PRO A 259 10.40 -9.01 -35.82
N GLY A 260 11.04 -7.91 -35.41
CA GLY A 260 10.85 -6.58 -36.00
C GLY A 260 10.51 -5.49 -34.98
N VAL A 261 9.71 -4.52 -35.41
CA VAL A 261 9.22 -3.37 -34.64
C VAL A 261 7.71 -3.39 -34.72
N VAL A 262 7.03 -3.25 -33.58
CA VAL A 262 5.57 -3.17 -33.48
C VAL A 262 5.11 -1.74 -33.80
N ASP A 263 4.10 -1.61 -34.67
CA ASP A 263 3.42 -0.33 -34.95
C ASP A 263 2.15 -0.25 -34.08
N ILE A 264 2.29 0.41 -32.92
CA ILE A 264 1.25 0.54 -31.88
C ILE A 264 -0.09 1.01 -32.47
N ALA A 265 -0.08 1.89 -33.49
CA ALA A 265 -1.29 2.41 -34.13
C ALA A 265 -2.05 1.38 -34.99
N SER A 266 -1.51 0.17 -35.13
CA SER A 266 -2.11 -0.97 -35.84
C SER A 266 -2.05 -2.29 -35.04
N HIS A 267 -1.60 -2.20 -33.79
CA HIS A 267 -1.39 -3.34 -32.89
C HIS A 267 -2.74 -3.82 -32.33
N ALA A 268 -2.97 -5.14 -32.34
CA ALA A 268 -4.30 -5.72 -32.09
C ALA A 268 -4.28 -7.08 -31.36
N ALA A 269 -3.09 -7.66 -31.17
CA ALA A 269 -2.85 -8.93 -30.49
C ALA A 269 -1.37 -8.92 -30.05
N SER A 270 -1.04 -9.50 -28.89
CA SER A 270 0.34 -9.48 -28.43
C SER A 270 1.29 -10.24 -29.38
N THR A 271 2.48 -9.69 -29.60
CA THR A 271 3.57 -10.35 -30.35
C THR A 271 4.51 -11.17 -29.48
N GLY A 272 4.29 -11.20 -28.16
CA GLY A 272 5.10 -11.90 -27.17
C GLY A 272 4.31 -13.04 -26.51
N VAL A 273 5.00 -14.07 -25.99
CA VAL A 273 4.37 -15.16 -25.24
C VAL A 273 5.39 -15.82 -24.30
N PHE A 274 4.94 -16.29 -23.15
CA PHE A 274 5.76 -17.07 -22.22
C PHE A 274 5.83 -18.55 -22.63
N VAL A 275 7.02 -19.14 -22.56
CA VAL A 275 7.26 -20.55 -22.91
C VAL A 275 7.75 -21.29 -21.67
N TYR A 276 6.89 -22.13 -21.11
CA TYR A 276 7.14 -22.86 -19.88
C TYR A 276 7.92 -24.16 -20.14
N GLY A 277 8.94 -24.42 -19.30
CA GLY A 277 9.71 -25.66 -19.32
C GLY A 277 11.19 -25.45 -19.01
N SER A 278 11.60 -25.72 -17.77
CA SER A 278 12.96 -25.44 -17.26
C SER A 278 14.08 -26.05 -18.09
N SER A 279 13.94 -27.31 -18.53
CA SER A 279 14.93 -27.97 -19.38
C SER A 279 15.06 -27.38 -20.80
N HIS A 280 14.06 -26.61 -21.24
CA HIS A 280 14.10 -25.85 -22.49
C HIS A 280 14.71 -24.46 -22.26
N ALA A 281 14.36 -23.78 -21.16
CA ALA A 281 15.00 -22.54 -20.74
C ALA A 281 16.52 -22.69 -20.54
N GLU A 282 17.00 -23.81 -19.96
CA GLU A 282 18.44 -24.16 -19.87
C GLU A 282 19.15 -24.32 -21.24
N SER A 283 18.41 -24.38 -22.36
CA SER A 283 18.93 -24.70 -23.69
C SER A 283 18.99 -23.51 -24.66
N VAL A 284 18.51 -22.34 -24.27
CA VAL A 284 18.39 -21.12 -25.10
C VAL A 284 19.08 -19.91 -24.46
N GLN A 285 19.34 -18.87 -25.25
CA GLN A 285 19.87 -17.59 -24.80
C GLN A 285 19.03 -16.43 -25.37
N ILE A 286 18.99 -15.28 -24.68
CA ILE A 286 18.35 -14.06 -25.20
C ILE A 286 18.97 -13.70 -26.57
N GLY A 287 18.10 -13.46 -27.56
CA GLY A 287 18.46 -13.25 -28.96
C GLY A 287 18.50 -14.51 -29.84
N ASP A 288 18.37 -15.72 -29.29
CA ASP A 288 18.23 -16.93 -30.09
C ASP A 288 16.89 -16.92 -30.86
N SER A 289 16.92 -17.28 -32.14
CA SER A 289 15.72 -17.57 -32.93
C SER A 289 15.35 -19.04 -32.75
N VAL A 290 14.12 -19.34 -32.33
CA VAL A 290 13.66 -20.69 -31.98
C VAL A 290 12.36 -21.07 -32.68
N GLU A 291 12.17 -22.38 -32.87
CA GLU A 291 10.88 -23.01 -33.13
C GLU A 291 10.44 -23.77 -31.88
N VAL A 292 9.21 -23.52 -31.41
CA VAL A 292 8.60 -24.11 -30.22
C VAL A 292 7.43 -24.97 -30.64
N HIS A 293 7.38 -26.20 -30.14
CA HIS A 293 6.25 -27.13 -30.28
C HIS A 293 5.69 -27.37 -28.88
N GLY A 294 4.42 -27.06 -28.63
CA GLY A 294 3.83 -27.16 -27.30
C GLY A 294 2.32 -27.05 -27.29
N THR A 295 1.70 -26.98 -26.11
CA THR A 295 0.26 -26.71 -25.96
C THR A 295 0.08 -25.27 -25.51
N ALA A 296 -0.85 -24.51 -26.10
CA ALA A 296 -1.21 -23.19 -25.61
C ALA A 296 -2.22 -23.31 -24.45
N THR A 297 -1.98 -22.61 -23.34
CA THR A 297 -2.76 -22.69 -22.09
C THR A 297 -2.72 -21.37 -21.34
N GLU A 298 -3.75 -21.06 -20.55
CA GLU A 298 -3.72 -19.98 -19.57
C GLU A 298 -3.07 -20.41 -18.24
N TYR A 299 -2.33 -19.51 -17.59
CA TYR A 299 -1.80 -19.75 -16.24
C TYR A 299 -1.67 -18.46 -15.41
N TYR A 300 -2.55 -18.28 -14.41
CA TYR A 300 -2.81 -16.98 -13.75
C TYR A 300 -3.26 -15.88 -14.72
N ASP A 301 -4.14 -16.27 -15.65
CA ASP A 301 -4.75 -15.37 -16.64
C ASP A 301 -3.70 -14.68 -17.52
N VAL A 302 -2.67 -15.45 -17.93
CA VAL A 302 -1.75 -15.13 -19.03
C VAL A 302 -1.54 -16.33 -19.95
N THR A 303 -1.47 -16.05 -21.25
CA THR A 303 -1.24 -17.00 -22.33
C THR A 303 0.20 -17.48 -22.30
N GLN A 304 0.37 -18.79 -22.18
CA GLN A 304 1.67 -19.46 -22.22
C GLN A 304 1.66 -20.73 -23.08
N ILE A 305 2.85 -21.17 -23.47
CA ILE A 305 3.05 -22.43 -24.21
C ILE A 305 3.79 -23.43 -23.31
N GLU A 306 3.13 -24.54 -22.97
CA GLU A 306 3.80 -25.71 -22.36
C GLU A 306 4.69 -26.39 -23.41
N ALA A 307 6.00 -26.17 -23.36
CA ALA A 307 6.90 -26.62 -24.42
C ALA A 307 7.17 -28.13 -24.37
N SER A 308 6.66 -28.85 -25.37
CA SER A 308 6.99 -30.26 -25.63
C SER A 308 8.36 -30.45 -26.29
N SER A 309 8.79 -29.50 -27.12
CA SER A 309 10.18 -29.38 -27.59
C SER A 309 10.50 -27.96 -28.09
N VAL A 310 11.78 -27.59 -27.99
CA VAL A 310 12.30 -26.30 -28.48
C VAL A 310 13.53 -26.56 -29.35
N THR A 311 13.60 -25.91 -30.52
CA THR A 311 14.70 -26.08 -31.48
C THR A 311 15.23 -24.73 -31.94
N ALA A 312 16.50 -24.45 -31.66
CA ALA A 312 17.20 -23.27 -32.20
C ALA A 312 17.31 -23.35 -33.74
N LEU A 313 16.94 -22.27 -34.42
CA LEU A 313 16.88 -22.17 -35.88
C LEU A 313 18.27 -21.96 -36.49
N GLY A 314 18.48 -22.57 -37.67
CA GLY A 314 19.75 -22.49 -38.40
C GLY A 314 19.96 -21.19 -39.18
N GLU A 315 18.91 -20.39 -39.34
CA GLU A 315 18.92 -19.04 -39.90
C GLU A 315 18.12 -18.14 -38.93
N SER A 316 18.60 -16.92 -38.67
CA SER A 316 17.96 -15.99 -37.72
C SER A 316 16.70 -15.36 -38.31
N LEU A 317 15.68 -15.18 -37.47
CA LEU A 317 14.42 -14.53 -37.81
C LEU A 317 14.56 -12.99 -37.93
N GLY A 318 15.56 -12.41 -37.24
CA GLY A 318 15.76 -10.97 -37.12
C GLY A 318 16.26 -10.59 -35.72
N GLU A 319 15.83 -9.43 -35.25
CA GLU A 319 15.93 -8.96 -33.87
C GLU A 319 14.50 -8.62 -33.41
N ALA A 320 14.14 -8.93 -32.15
CA ALA A 320 12.91 -8.43 -31.54
C ALA A 320 13.21 -7.08 -30.89
N THR A 321 12.41 -6.05 -31.19
CA THR A 321 12.62 -4.71 -30.64
C THR A 321 11.71 -4.52 -29.43
N ALA A 322 12.28 -4.00 -28.33
CA ALA A 322 11.49 -3.54 -27.20
C ALA A 322 10.53 -2.42 -27.65
N VAL A 323 9.27 -2.48 -27.23
CA VAL A 323 8.29 -1.42 -27.56
C VAL A 323 8.48 -0.24 -26.62
N GLU A 324 8.71 0.94 -27.19
CA GLU A 324 8.86 2.19 -26.44
C GLU A 324 7.52 2.59 -25.82
N LEU A 325 7.36 2.36 -24.52
CA LEU A 325 6.13 2.66 -23.79
C LEU A 325 6.24 4.04 -23.13
N ALA A 326 5.81 5.07 -23.87
CA ALA A 326 5.85 6.46 -23.42
C ALA A 326 4.91 6.73 -22.23
N GLU A 327 3.72 6.13 -22.25
CA GLU A 327 2.67 6.29 -21.24
C GLU A 327 2.17 4.91 -20.79
N TRP A 328 1.91 4.73 -19.49
CA TRP A 328 1.32 3.51 -18.96
C TRP A 328 -0.17 3.42 -19.37
N PRO A 329 -0.64 2.31 -19.97
CA PRO A 329 -2.05 2.19 -20.32
C PRO A 329 -2.93 2.10 -19.06
N THR A 330 -4.00 2.90 -19.03
CA THR A 330 -4.97 2.91 -17.92
C THR A 330 -5.94 1.74 -17.99
N GLU A 331 -6.40 1.40 -19.19
CA GLU A 331 -7.37 0.32 -19.44
C GLU A 331 -6.68 -1.04 -19.55
N GLU A 332 -7.26 -2.08 -18.93
CA GLU A 332 -6.69 -3.43 -18.90
C GLU A 332 -6.66 -4.06 -20.29
N GLU A 333 -7.68 -3.84 -21.13
CA GLU A 333 -7.72 -4.33 -22.51
C GLU A 333 -6.66 -3.69 -23.44
N VAL A 334 -5.97 -2.64 -22.98
CA VAL A 334 -4.82 -2.03 -23.69
C VAL A 334 -3.49 -2.55 -23.12
N ARG A 335 -3.43 -2.92 -21.83
CA ARG A 335 -2.29 -3.63 -21.23
C ARG A 335 -2.15 -5.03 -21.84
N GLU A 336 -3.28 -5.69 -22.06
CA GLU A 336 -3.44 -7.00 -22.72
C GLU A 336 -2.69 -7.10 -24.06
N LEU A 337 -2.76 -6.05 -24.88
CA LEU A 337 -2.07 -6.00 -26.18
C LEU A 337 -0.55 -6.17 -26.07
N PHE A 338 0.04 -5.99 -24.89
CA PHE A 338 1.47 -6.07 -24.63
C PHE A 338 1.89 -7.28 -23.78
N GLU A 339 0.97 -8.20 -23.45
CA GLU A 339 1.23 -9.36 -22.59
C GLU A 339 2.38 -10.23 -23.14
N GLY A 340 3.36 -10.58 -22.29
CA GLY A 340 4.53 -11.36 -22.68
C GLY A 340 5.55 -10.65 -23.60
N MET A 341 5.31 -9.40 -24.01
CA MET A 341 6.21 -8.62 -24.89
C MET A 341 7.33 -7.92 -24.13
N LEU A 342 8.48 -7.73 -24.80
CA LEU A 342 9.55 -6.87 -24.33
C LEU A 342 9.18 -5.39 -24.54
N LEU A 343 9.19 -4.63 -23.46
CA LEU A 343 8.91 -3.20 -23.41
C LEU A 343 10.14 -2.40 -22.96
N ALA A 344 10.15 -1.11 -23.31
CA ALA A 344 11.08 -0.11 -22.83
C ALA A 344 10.27 1.08 -22.28
N PRO A 345 9.95 1.11 -20.97
CA PRO A 345 9.21 2.21 -20.36
C PRO A 345 9.99 3.53 -20.42
N GLN A 346 9.32 4.65 -20.77
CA GLN A 346 9.99 5.95 -20.96
C GLN A 346 9.44 7.11 -20.09
N GLY A 347 8.21 7.04 -19.60
CA GLY A 347 7.66 8.05 -18.67
C GLY A 347 8.17 7.89 -17.23
N THR A 348 7.77 8.79 -16.33
CA THR A 348 8.09 8.65 -14.89
C THR A 348 7.35 7.46 -14.29
N TYR A 349 8.08 6.64 -13.54
CA TYR A 349 7.50 5.69 -12.59
C TYR A 349 8.05 6.01 -11.20
N THR A 350 7.17 6.12 -10.20
CA THR A 350 7.50 6.47 -8.82
C THR A 350 7.22 5.27 -7.91
N VAL A 351 8.13 4.95 -6.98
CA VAL A 351 7.92 3.87 -6.01
C VAL A 351 6.77 4.24 -5.07
N SER A 352 5.77 3.37 -4.99
CA SER A 352 4.61 3.49 -4.10
C SER A 352 4.53 2.37 -3.07
N ASN A 353 5.20 1.24 -3.31
CA ASN A 353 5.24 0.12 -2.37
C ASN A 353 6.60 -0.57 -2.37
N ASN A 354 7.14 -0.84 -1.19
CA ASN A 354 8.38 -1.60 -0.97
C ASN A 354 8.23 -2.66 0.14
N TYR A 355 7.00 -2.89 0.64
CA TYR A 355 6.74 -3.83 1.73
C TYR A 355 6.94 -5.28 1.28
N ALA A 356 6.42 -5.62 0.09
CA ALA A 356 6.55 -6.95 -0.51
C ALA A 356 7.99 -7.30 -0.93
N LEU A 357 8.87 -6.31 -1.11
CA LEU A 357 10.27 -6.48 -1.53
C LEU A 357 11.05 -7.43 -0.60
N ASN A 358 10.74 -7.40 0.70
CA ASN A 358 11.38 -8.27 1.70
C ASN A 358 10.90 -9.74 1.66
N GLN A 359 9.79 -10.03 0.98
CA GLN A 359 9.15 -11.36 0.96
C GLN A 359 9.09 -11.99 -0.44
N TYR A 360 8.76 -11.22 -1.47
CA TYR A 360 8.58 -11.71 -2.85
C TYR A 360 9.49 -11.02 -3.87
N GLY A 361 10.32 -10.06 -3.45
CA GLY A 361 11.18 -9.29 -4.36
C GLY A 361 10.47 -8.14 -5.09
N GLU A 362 9.16 -7.99 -4.85
CA GLU A 362 8.26 -7.09 -5.58
C GLU A 362 8.35 -5.62 -5.11
N VAL A 363 8.35 -4.67 -6.06
CA VAL A 363 8.29 -3.22 -5.83
C VAL A 363 7.07 -2.65 -6.55
N GLY A 364 6.13 -2.04 -5.83
CA GLY A 364 4.97 -1.38 -6.45
C GLY A 364 5.33 0.01 -6.95
N LEU A 365 4.98 0.29 -8.21
CA LEU A 365 5.20 1.56 -8.89
C LEU A 365 3.86 2.23 -9.22
N ALA A 366 3.89 3.56 -9.26
CA ALA A 366 2.86 4.42 -9.82
C ALA A 366 3.42 5.07 -11.09
N PHE A 367 2.66 5.10 -12.18
CA PHE A 367 2.99 5.94 -13.33
C PHE A 367 2.71 7.41 -13.01
N GLY A 368 3.71 8.27 -13.24
CA GLY A 368 3.70 9.69 -12.86
C GLY A 368 4.70 10.03 -11.75
N ASP A 369 4.66 11.29 -11.32
CA ASP A 369 5.66 11.91 -10.42
C ASP A 369 5.28 11.81 -8.92
N SER A 370 4.45 10.85 -8.52
CA SER A 370 3.95 10.70 -7.14
C SER A 370 3.56 9.26 -6.81
N ALA A 371 3.55 8.90 -5.52
CA ALA A 371 3.04 7.62 -5.04
C ALA A 371 1.49 7.58 -5.06
N LEU A 372 0.92 6.37 -4.98
CA LEU A 372 -0.53 6.16 -4.86
C LEU A 372 -1.00 6.61 -3.47
N VAL A 373 -2.08 7.40 -3.40
CA VAL A 373 -2.56 7.99 -2.13
C VAL A 373 -3.82 7.28 -1.65
N GLN A 374 -3.97 7.07 -0.34
CA GLN A 374 -5.13 6.43 0.26
C GLN A 374 -6.44 7.19 -0.09
N PRO A 375 -7.49 6.51 -0.58
CA PRO A 375 -8.75 7.17 -0.94
C PRO A 375 -9.37 8.02 0.18
N THR A 376 -9.25 7.56 1.43
CA THR A 376 -9.78 8.21 2.64
C THR A 376 -8.84 9.26 3.25
N GLU A 377 -7.66 9.49 2.64
CA GLU A 377 -6.82 10.67 2.87
C GLU A 377 -7.27 11.84 1.98
N VAL A 378 -7.79 11.55 0.77
CA VAL A 378 -8.17 12.55 -0.24
C VAL A 378 -9.66 12.92 -0.20
N GLY A 379 -10.55 11.97 0.11
CA GLY A 379 -11.98 12.21 0.19
C GLY A 379 -12.64 11.44 1.34
N ALA A 380 -13.73 11.99 1.91
CA ALA A 380 -14.48 11.30 2.95
C ALA A 380 -14.97 9.91 2.46
N PRO A 381 -15.09 8.90 3.35
CA PRO A 381 -15.47 7.54 2.97
C PRO A 381 -16.73 7.49 2.09
N GLY A 382 -16.61 6.90 0.90
CA GLY A 382 -17.68 6.77 -0.08
C GLY A 382 -18.05 8.05 -0.85
N SER A 383 -17.25 9.11 -0.76
CA SER A 383 -17.41 10.33 -1.56
C SER A 383 -16.90 10.17 -2.99
N ASP A 384 -17.38 11.03 -3.90
CA ASP A 384 -16.92 11.08 -5.30
C ASP A 384 -15.39 11.27 -5.40
N ALA A 385 -14.77 11.98 -4.46
CA ALA A 385 -13.32 12.18 -4.39
C ALA A 385 -12.56 10.90 -3.98
N ALA A 386 -13.06 10.14 -3.00
CA ALA A 386 -12.48 8.85 -2.63
C ALA A 386 -12.61 7.82 -3.75
N TYR A 387 -13.75 7.81 -4.48
CA TYR A 387 -13.89 6.99 -5.67
C TYR A 387 -12.92 7.38 -6.79
N ALA A 388 -12.78 8.68 -7.09
CA ALA A 388 -11.83 9.17 -8.10
C ALA A 388 -10.37 8.83 -7.74
N GLN A 389 -9.98 8.91 -6.46
CA GLN A 389 -8.64 8.52 -6.02
C GLN A 389 -8.40 7.00 -6.16
N ALA A 390 -9.41 6.17 -5.84
CA ALA A 390 -9.31 4.73 -6.01
C ALA A 390 -9.18 4.32 -7.51
N GLU A 391 -9.94 4.99 -8.38
CA GLU A 391 -9.88 4.81 -9.84
C GLU A 391 -8.52 5.26 -10.39
N ALA A 392 -8.03 6.44 -10.00
CA ALA A 392 -6.70 6.93 -10.36
C ALA A 392 -5.57 5.99 -9.90
N ASN A 393 -5.69 5.40 -8.69
CA ASN A 393 -4.69 4.48 -8.19
C ASN A 393 -4.61 3.18 -9.03
N ALA A 394 -5.75 2.63 -9.46
CA ALA A 394 -5.80 1.42 -10.30
C ALA A 394 -5.37 1.69 -11.76
N ALA A 395 -5.64 2.90 -12.26
CA ALA A 395 -5.18 3.34 -13.58
C ALA A 395 -3.64 3.53 -13.61
N ALA A 396 -3.05 4.04 -12.53
CA ALA A 396 -1.62 4.35 -12.45
C ALA A 396 -0.72 3.19 -11.95
N SER A 397 -1.28 2.16 -11.31
CA SER A 397 -0.47 1.11 -10.68
C SER A 397 0.16 0.12 -11.67
N VAL A 398 1.39 -0.27 -11.38
CA VAL A 398 2.10 -1.41 -11.99
C VAL A 398 3.13 -1.95 -11.01
N LEU A 399 3.38 -3.26 -11.03
CA LEU A 399 4.40 -3.87 -10.19
C LEU A 399 5.73 -4.02 -10.96
N LEU A 400 6.85 -3.95 -10.26
CA LEU A 400 8.13 -4.50 -10.71
C LEU A 400 8.40 -5.79 -9.92
N ASP A 401 8.58 -6.89 -10.64
CA ASP A 401 8.89 -8.22 -10.11
C ASP A 401 10.39 -8.52 -10.28
N ASP A 402 10.92 -9.60 -9.72
CA ASP A 402 12.36 -9.95 -9.74
C ASP A 402 12.72 -11.13 -10.67
N GLY A 403 11.72 -11.76 -11.32
CA GLY A 403 11.88 -12.92 -12.21
C GLY A 403 11.89 -14.27 -11.49
N GLN A 404 11.51 -14.31 -10.21
CA GLN A 404 11.44 -15.50 -9.36
C GLN A 404 9.99 -15.73 -8.85
N THR A 405 9.80 -16.81 -8.09
CA THR A 405 8.50 -17.30 -7.61
C THR A 405 8.63 -17.88 -6.19
N TRP A 406 9.64 -17.43 -5.42
CA TRP A 406 9.96 -17.97 -4.09
C TRP A 406 9.81 -16.92 -3.00
N ASP A 407 9.39 -17.40 -1.83
CA ASP A 407 9.17 -16.57 -0.65
C ASP A 407 10.49 -16.46 0.16
N TYR A 408 11.06 -15.26 0.19
CA TYR A 408 12.31 -14.92 0.89
C TYR A 408 12.22 -15.06 2.42
N MET A 409 11.02 -15.11 3.00
CA MET A 409 10.79 -15.22 4.44
C MET A 409 10.70 -16.67 4.94
N SER A 410 10.36 -17.61 4.05
CA SER A 410 10.09 -19.03 4.38
C SER A 410 10.97 -20.03 3.64
N ASN A 411 11.63 -19.66 2.54
CA ASN A 411 12.52 -20.54 1.78
C ASN A 411 13.99 -20.35 2.14
N ASP A 412 14.61 -21.35 2.77
CA ASP A 412 16.04 -21.33 3.18
C ASP A 412 17.01 -20.97 2.04
N ALA A 413 16.72 -21.38 0.79
CA ALA A 413 17.56 -21.07 -0.36
C ALA A 413 17.36 -19.64 -0.88
N ALA A 414 16.17 -19.06 -0.69
CA ALA A 414 15.91 -17.65 -0.97
C ALA A 414 16.61 -16.75 0.05
N LYS A 415 16.60 -17.13 1.34
CA LYS A 415 17.34 -16.42 2.41
C LYS A 415 18.85 -16.31 2.14
N ASP A 416 19.44 -17.31 1.49
CA ASP A 416 20.84 -17.32 1.07
C ASP A 416 21.09 -16.68 -0.32
N SER A 417 20.06 -16.16 -0.99
CA SER A 417 20.15 -15.28 -2.17
C SER A 417 19.93 -13.82 -1.76
N PRO A 418 20.71 -12.82 -2.23
CA PRO A 418 20.47 -11.43 -1.87
C PRO A 418 19.09 -10.95 -2.37
N LEU A 419 18.34 -10.23 -1.53
CA LEU A 419 17.10 -9.53 -1.95
C LEU A 419 17.36 -8.69 -3.20
N PRO A 420 16.45 -8.66 -4.18
CA PRO A 420 16.63 -7.88 -5.40
C PRO A 420 16.59 -6.38 -5.11
N TYR A 421 17.20 -5.58 -5.99
CA TYR A 421 17.23 -4.11 -6.00
C TYR A 421 17.90 -3.39 -4.82
N LEU A 422 17.86 -3.96 -3.61
CA LEU A 422 18.10 -3.27 -2.35
C LEU A 422 19.52 -3.47 -1.78
N THR A 423 20.21 -2.37 -1.47
CA THR A 423 21.36 -2.34 -0.54
C THR A 423 21.26 -1.13 0.39
N LEU A 424 22.13 -1.02 1.40
CA LEU A 424 22.21 0.19 2.24
C LEU A 424 22.55 1.46 1.42
N GLU A 425 23.34 1.29 0.36
CA GLU A 425 23.75 2.33 -0.58
C GLU A 425 22.76 2.55 -1.74
N THR A 426 21.84 1.60 -1.97
CA THR A 426 20.80 1.64 -3.00
C THR A 426 19.44 1.32 -2.35
N PRO A 427 18.80 2.28 -1.66
CA PRO A 427 17.49 2.08 -1.06
C PRO A 427 16.41 1.95 -2.14
N VAL A 428 15.25 1.41 -1.75
CA VAL A 428 14.03 1.44 -2.54
C VAL A 428 12.95 2.15 -1.73
N THR A 429 13.15 3.45 -1.54
CA THR A 429 12.28 4.35 -0.75
C THR A 429 11.03 4.73 -1.53
N ILE A 430 9.88 4.86 -0.88
CA ILE A 430 8.66 5.43 -1.49
C ILE A 430 8.94 6.88 -1.96
N GLY A 431 8.36 7.29 -3.08
CA GLY A 431 8.66 8.57 -3.73
C GLY A 431 9.93 8.57 -4.60
N ALA A 432 10.75 7.51 -4.57
CA ALA A 432 11.88 7.38 -5.48
C ALA A 432 11.44 7.17 -6.94
N VAL A 433 12.10 7.83 -7.89
CA VAL A 433 11.90 7.58 -9.33
C VAL A 433 12.61 6.29 -9.73
N ALA A 434 11.87 5.39 -10.36
CA ALA A 434 12.32 4.14 -10.95
C ALA A 434 12.75 4.36 -12.41
N ALA A 435 14.04 4.64 -12.63
CA ALA A 435 14.58 4.89 -13.96
C ALA A 435 15.02 3.59 -14.64
N PHE A 436 14.23 3.10 -15.59
CA PHE A 436 14.55 1.90 -16.37
C PHE A 436 15.82 2.10 -17.22
N THR A 437 16.77 1.16 -17.12
CA THR A 437 18.03 1.15 -17.89
C THR A 437 18.00 0.16 -19.04
N ASP A 438 17.21 -0.90 -18.91
CA ASP A 438 17.13 -2.03 -19.81
C ASP A 438 15.65 -2.43 -20.02
N GLY A 439 15.39 -3.27 -21.03
CA GLY A 439 14.02 -3.71 -21.33
C GLY A 439 13.46 -4.67 -20.27
N VAL A 440 12.14 -4.63 -20.10
CA VAL A 440 11.36 -5.51 -19.20
C VAL A 440 10.24 -6.19 -19.97
N VAL A 441 9.84 -7.38 -19.56
CA VAL A 441 8.67 -8.08 -20.13
C VAL A 441 7.42 -7.67 -19.38
N LEU A 442 6.33 -7.34 -20.07
CA LEU A 442 5.02 -7.22 -19.40
C LEU A 442 4.43 -8.60 -19.15
N ASP A 443 3.84 -8.77 -17.99
CA ASP A 443 3.36 -10.03 -17.44
C ASP A 443 2.17 -9.70 -16.52
N TYR A 444 1.28 -10.66 -16.30
CA TYR A 444 0.17 -10.53 -15.35
C TYR A 444 0.14 -11.79 -14.49
N SER A 445 -0.13 -11.63 -13.20
CA SER A 445 -0.48 -12.73 -12.32
C SER A 445 -0.99 -12.20 -10.98
N HIS A 446 -1.75 -13.04 -10.26
CA HIS A 446 -2.27 -12.73 -8.92
C HIS A 446 -3.15 -11.46 -8.87
N GLY A 447 -3.79 -11.09 -10.00
CA GLY A 447 -4.61 -9.89 -10.09
C GLY A 447 -3.82 -8.59 -10.27
N THR A 448 -2.60 -8.64 -10.82
CA THR A 448 -1.75 -7.44 -10.97
C THR A 448 -0.82 -7.53 -12.18
N TRP A 449 -0.85 -6.48 -13.00
CA TRP A 449 0.07 -6.22 -14.10
C TRP A 449 1.47 -5.89 -13.57
N ARG A 450 2.49 -6.54 -14.13
CA ARG A 450 3.86 -6.51 -13.61
C ARG A 450 4.92 -6.49 -14.71
N PHE A 451 5.98 -5.74 -14.48
CA PHE A 451 7.22 -5.77 -15.25
C PHE A 451 8.14 -6.85 -14.72
N GLN A 452 8.44 -7.85 -15.55
CA GLN A 452 9.45 -8.88 -15.28
C GLN A 452 10.81 -8.46 -15.86
N PRO A 453 11.92 -8.62 -15.12
CA PRO A 453 13.26 -8.41 -15.66
C PRO A 453 13.58 -9.53 -16.67
N THR A 454 14.35 -9.22 -17.72
CA THR A 454 14.66 -10.22 -18.76
C THR A 454 15.49 -11.43 -18.25
N GLN A 455 16.07 -11.32 -17.06
CA GLN A 455 16.70 -12.41 -16.32
C GLN A 455 16.44 -12.22 -14.81
N PRO A 456 16.43 -13.29 -13.99
CA PRO A 456 16.28 -13.15 -12.54
C PRO A 456 17.30 -12.20 -11.92
N VAL A 457 16.81 -11.36 -11.00
CA VAL A 457 17.58 -10.34 -10.28
C VAL A 457 18.05 -10.89 -8.93
N HIS A 458 19.31 -10.67 -8.59
CA HIS A 458 19.90 -11.08 -7.32
C HIS A 458 20.74 -9.93 -6.76
N GLY A 459 20.29 -9.29 -5.67
CA GLY A 459 20.84 -7.99 -5.29
C GLY A 459 20.60 -6.97 -6.41
N THR A 460 21.64 -6.23 -6.77
CA THR A 460 21.62 -5.31 -7.92
C THR A 460 22.22 -5.93 -9.20
N GLU A 461 22.44 -7.25 -9.28
CA GLU A 461 22.87 -7.92 -10.52
C GLU A 461 21.63 -8.17 -11.41
N ASN A 462 21.74 -7.81 -12.70
CA ASN A 462 20.69 -7.86 -13.73
C ASN A 462 19.47 -6.94 -13.51
N ALA A 463 19.46 -6.07 -12.50
CA ALA A 463 18.37 -5.13 -12.28
C ALA A 463 18.17 -4.20 -13.50
N PRO A 464 16.97 -4.17 -14.14
CA PRO A 464 16.72 -3.34 -15.33
C PRO A 464 16.36 -1.88 -14.99
N VAL A 465 16.60 -1.46 -13.74
CA VAL A 465 16.13 -0.20 -13.17
C VAL A 465 17.17 0.34 -12.17
N ALA A 466 17.25 1.65 -12.07
CA ALA A 466 17.96 2.35 -11.00
C ALA A 466 16.99 3.29 -10.27
N PHE A 467 16.98 3.22 -8.94
CA PHE A 467 16.16 4.11 -8.10
C PHE A 467 16.93 5.37 -7.69
N SER A 468 16.25 6.49 -7.57
CA SER A 468 16.80 7.72 -6.99
C SER A 468 16.78 7.66 -5.45
N ASP A 469 17.88 7.99 -4.78
CA ASP A 469 17.84 8.21 -3.33
C ASP A 469 17.18 9.56 -3.02
N VAL A 470 16.02 9.51 -2.36
CA VAL A 470 15.20 10.67 -1.95
C VAL A 470 15.31 10.97 -0.44
N ARG A 471 16.12 10.21 0.30
CA ARG A 471 16.07 10.18 1.77
C ARG A 471 16.61 11.42 2.46
N GLU A 472 15.74 12.04 3.25
CA GLU A 472 16.03 13.19 4.09
C GLU A 472 16.91 12.81 5.30
N GLN A 473 18.00 13.56 5.49
CA GLN A 473 18.98 13.29 6.55
C GLN A 473 18.64 13.99 7.88
N ALA A 474 17.67 14.90 7.86
CA ALA A 474 17.10 15.68 8.96
C ALA A 474 15.75 16.26 8.48
N PRO A 475 14.83 16.64 9.39
CA PRO A 475 13.59 17.35 9.02
C PRO A 475 13.85 18.70 8.33
N GLU A 476 12.83 19.26 7.67
CA GLU A 476 12.85 20.64 7.16
C GLU A 476 12.87 21.67 8.32
N ASP A 477 13.40 22.87 8.05
CA ASP A 477 13.44 23.97 9.02
C ASP A 477 12.07 24.67 9.12
N VAL A 478 11.22 24.15 10.02
CA VAL A 478 9.88 24.68 10.33
C VAL A 478 9.90 26.03 11.08
N GLY A 479 11.06 26.50 11.53
CA GLY A 479 11.22 27.74 12.30
C GLY A 479 10.57 27.72 13.69
N GLY A 480 10.28 28.91 14.21
CA GLY A 480 9.64 29.12 15.52
C GLY A 480 10.61 29.51 16.64
N ASP A 481 10.03 29.85 17.80
CA ASP A 481 10.75 29.98 19.09
C ASP A 481 10.90 28.60 19.77
N ILE A 482 9.98 27.67 19.48
CA ILE A 482 10.00 26.27 19.88
C ILE A 482 9.56 25.38 18.72
N THR A 483 9.79 24.07 18.85
CA THR A 483 9.18 23.05 17.99
C THR A 483 8.44 21.98 18.80
N ILE A 484 7.33 21.49 18.25
CA ILE A 484 6.52 20.39 18.78
C ILE A 484 6.53 19.27 17.74
N GLY A 485 6.89 18.05 18.14
CA GLY A 485 6.81 16.87 17.28
C GLY A 485 5.98 15.74 17.90
N THR A 486 5.59 14.78 17.06
CA THR A 486 4.96 13.51 17.48
C THR A 486 5.65 12.34 16.79
N PHE A 487 5.85 11.23 17.50
CA PHE A 487 6.59 10.09 16.96
C PHE A 487 6.20 8.77 17.64
N ASN A 488 5.50 7.92 16.89
CA ASN A 488 5.36 6.50 17.18
C ASN A 488 6.70 5.78 16.93
N VAL A 489 7.29 5.22 17.99
CA VAL A 489 8.63 4.58 17.97
C VAL A 489 8.62 3.05 17.90
N LEU A 490 7.52 2.44 17.42
CA LEU A 490 7.38 1.00 17.15
C LEU A 490 7.87 0.09 18.29
N ASN A 491 7.01 -0.09 19.30
CA ASN A 491 7.19 -0.95 20.47
C ASN A 491 8.54 -0.78 21.18
N TYR A 492 8.82 0.41 21.75
CA TYR A 492 10.01 0.63 22.59
C TYR A 492 9.84 0.05 24.01
N PHE A 493 10.24 -1.21 24.14
CA PHE A 493 10.16 -2.01 25.36
C PHE A 493 11.56 -2.30 25.93
N THR A 494 11.70 -2.11 27.24
CA THR A 494 12.88 -2.48 28.04
C THR A 494 12.72 -3.84 28.72
N THR A 495 11.48 -4.35 28.81
CA THR A 495 11.16 -5.73 29.15
C THR A 495 11.19 -6.56 27.87
N LEU A 496 12.10 -7.55 27.80
CA LEU A 496 12.44 -8.25 26.56
C LEU A 496 11.84 -9.66 26.51
N GLY A 497 11.63 -10.19 25.29
CA GLY A 497 11.04 -11.51 25.06
C GLY A 497 11.73 -12.66 25.82
N ASP A 498 13.06 -12.66 25.90
CA ASP A 498 13.86 -13.67 26.63
C ASP A 498 13.61 -13.70 28.15
N THR A 499 12.97 -12.65 28.69
CA THR A 499 12.57 -12.55 30.09
C THR A 499 11.19 -13.16 30.36
N GLU A 500 10.31 -13.29 29.36
CA GLU A 500 8.98 -13.89 29.51
C GLU A 500 9.00 -15.42 29.35
N ALA A 501 8.32 -16.11 30.28
CA ALA A 501 8.32 -17.57 30.35
C ALA A 501 7.34 -18.21 29.34
N GLY A 502 7.74 -18.25 28.07
CA GLY A 502 6.98 -18.86 26.97
C GLY A 502 6.61 -17.91 25.83
N CYS A 503 7.26 -16.74 25.76
CA CYS A 503 7.27 -15.89 24.58
C CYS A 503 7.84 -16.66 23.37
N GLU A 504 7.22 -16.52 22.21
CA GLU A 504 7.72 -17.05 20.93
C GLU A 504 8.50 -15.93 20.21
N ALA A 505 9.13 -16.24 19.08
CA ALA A 505 10.03 -15.29 18.42
C ALA A 505 9.99 -15.40 16.90
N TYR A 506 10.13 -14.26 16.23
CA TYR A 506 10.56 -14.24 14.84
C TYR A 506 12.09 -14.45 14.79
N GLU A 507 12.52 -15.57 14.21
CA GLU A 507 13.93 -15.98 14.12
C GLU A 507 14.59 -15.50 12.81
N ASP A 508 15.89 -15.21 12.85
CA ASP A 508 16.72 -14.96 11.66
C ASP A 508 17.03 -16.25 10.87
N ARG A 509 17.71 -16.13 9.73
CA ARG A 509 18.04 -17.31 8.89
C ARG A 509 19.05 -18.29 9.52
N ASP A 510 19.70 -17.91 10.62
CA ASP A 510 20.61 -18.75 11.39
C ASP A 510 19.92 -19.39 12.63
N GLY A 511 18.65 -19.07 12.88
CA GLY A 511 17.84 -19.57 14.01
C GLY A 511 18.05 -18.81 15.33
N ASN A 512 18.43 -17.53 15.26
CA ASN A 512 18.52 -16.64 16.42
C ASN A 512 17.22 -15.82 16.55
N PRO A 513 16.61 -15.70 17.74
CA PRO A 513 15.40 -14.89 17.91
C PRO A 513 15.73 -13.38 17.85
N ILE A 514 14.95 -12.62 17.09
CA ILE A 514 15.19 -11.18 16.85
C ILE A 514 14.12 -10.31 17.51
N ALA A 515 12.84 -10.60 17.24
CA ALA A 515 11.69 -9.87 17.76
C ALA A 515 10.68 -10.83 18.41
N THR A 516 9.90 -10.32 19.36
CA THR A 516 8.83 -11.05 20.06
C THR A 516 7.74 -11.50 19.09
N ASP A 517 7.23 -12.73 19.24
CA ASP A 517 6.01 -13.19 18.55
C ASP A 517 4.94 -13.65 19.55
N TYR A 518 3.74 -13.08 19.45
CA TYR A 518 2.59 -13.29 20.36
C TYR A 518 2.89 -13.19 21.88
N CYS A 519 3.87 -12.37 22.29
CA CYS A 519 4.29 -12.18 23.68
C CYS A 519 3.55 -11.03 24.40
N THR A 520 3.70 -10.95 25.72
CA THR A 520 3.22 -9.81 26.54
C THR A 520 4.09 -8.56 26.37
N PRO A 521 5.44 -8.61 26.56
CA PRO A 521 6.31 -7.56 26.04
C PRO A 521 6.32 -7.62 24.51
N ARG A 522 6.58 -6.49 23.87
CA ARG A 522 6.61 -6.37 22.41
C ARG A 522 7.98 -5.87 21.95
N GLY A 523 8.21 -5.78 20.64
CA GLY A 523 9.49 -5.31 20.09
C GLY A 523 10.61 -6.34 20.21
N ALA A 524 11.77 -5.94 20.76
CA ALA A 524 12.98 -6.76 20.76
C ALA A 524 12.89 -8.03 21.63
N TYR A 525 13.36 -9.16 21.11
CA TYR A 525 13.37 -10.42 21.87
C TYR A 525 14.49 -10.47 22.92
N ASP A 526 15.68 -9.95 22.62
CA ASP A 526 16.81 -9.95 23.55
C ASP A 526 17.59 -8.63 23.55
N ALA A 527 18.57 -8.53 24.46
CA ALA A 527 19.33 -7.31 24.67
C ALA A 527 20.18 -6.89 23.45
N GLU A 528 20.62 -7.82 22.60
CA GLU A 528 21.39 -7.47 21.40
C GLU A 528 20.49 -6.83 20.34
N ASN A 529 19.25 -7.31 20.22
CA ASN A 529 18.25 -6.73 19.32
C ASN A 529 17.61 -5.46 19.87
N PHE A 530 17.51 -5.32 21.20
CA PHE A 530 17.15 -4.05 21.83
C PHE A 530 18.24 -2.98 21.60
N GLU A 531 19.53 -3.32 21.70
CA GLU A 531 20.63 -2.42 21.33
C GLU A 531 20.53 -1.97 19.84
N ARG A 532 20.06 -2.84 18.92
CA ARG A 532 19.77 -2.46 17.52
C ARG A 532 18.60 -1.48 17.39
N GLN A 533 17.45 -1.79 18.00
CA GLN A 533 16.24 -0.97 17.97
C GLN A 533 16.52 0.42 18.58
N GLN A 534 17.11 0.45 19.78
CA GLN A 534 17.44 1.66 20.52
C GLN A 534 18.40 2.56 19.71
N ALA A 535 19.41 2.01 19.04
CA ALA A 535 20.36 2.80 18.25
C ALA A 535 19.67 3.61 17.14
N LYS A 536 18.70 3.02 16.44
CA LYS A 536 17.93 3.71 15.39
C LYS A 536 17.06 4.82 15.98
N ILE A 537 16.27 4.52 17.02
CA ILE A 537 15.34 5.46 17.66
C ILE A 537 16.09 6.63 18.33
N VAL A 538 17.20 6.36 19.03
CA VAL A 538 18.04 7.40 19.66
C VAL A 538 18.69 8.31 18.61
N THR A 539 19.00 7.79 17.42
CA THR A 539 19.49 8.62 16.29
C THR A 539 18.37 9.46 15.71
N ALA A 540 17.20 8.87 15.45
CA ALA A 540 16.04 9.58 14.90
C ALA A 540 15.61 10.75 15.81
N ILE A 541 15.39 10.52 17.11
CA ILE A 541 14.94 11.55 18.05
C ILE A 541 15.99 12.68 18.21
N ASN A 542 17.28 12.37 18.32
CA ASN A 542 18.31 13.40 18.48
C ASN A 542 18.55 14.24 17.22
N THR A 543 18.10 13.75 16.05
CA THR A 543 18.13 14.48 14.76
C THR A 543 16.81 15.22 14.48
N LEU A 544 15.67 14.69 14.92
CA LEU A 544 14.36 15.37 14.89
C LEU A 544 14.40 16.66 15.75
N ASP A 545 15.10 16.61 16.89
CA ASP A 545 15.49 17.77 17.69
C ASP A 545 14.32 18.72 18.09
N ALA A 546 13.12 18.18 18.29
CA ALA A 546 11.97 18.98 18.69
C ALA A 546 12.06 19.45 20.15
N SER A 547 11.60 20.67 20.48
CA SER A 547 11.56 21.18 21.86
C SER A 547 10.68 20.31 22.77
N VAL A 548 9.55 19.82 22.25
CA VAL A 548 8.72 18.75 22.84
C VAL A 548 8.51 17.65 21.80
N VAL A 549 8.62 16.38 22.20
CA VAL A 549 8.16 15.23 21.40
C VAL A 549 7.09 14.47 22.20
N ALA A 550 5.89 14.38 21.65
CA ALA A 550 4.91 13.37 22.01
C ALA A 550 5.36 12.02 21.46
N LEU A 551 5.35 10.99 22.30
CA LEU A 551 5.83 9.65 21.96
C LEU A 551 4.69 8.64 22.08
N GLU A 552 4.47 7.86 21.04
CA GLU A 552 3.55 6.72 21.03
C GLU A 552 4.37 5.41 21.09
N GLU A 553 3.73 4.27 21.39
CA GLU A 553 4.39 2.94 21.40
C GLU A 553 5.55 2.76 22.42
N ILE A 554 5.45 3.43 23.58
CA ILE A 554 6.34 3.23 24.75
C ILE A 554 5.75 2.16 25.68
N GLU A 555 6.57 1.24 26.21
CA GLU A 555 6.15 0.28 27.24
C GLU A 555 5.54 0.93 28.49
N ASP A 556 4.37 0.44 28.92
CA ASP A 556 3.89 0.64 30.30
C ASP A 556 4.61 -0.33 31.24
N SER A 557 5.76 0.11 31.75
CA SER A 557 6.63 -0.72 32.60
C SER A 557 6.00 -1.13 33.94
N SER A 558 4.81 -0.63 34.28
CA SER A 558 4.09 -1.03 35.50
C SER A 558 3.43 -2.41 35.39
N ASP A 559 3.01 -2.82 34.18
CA ASP A 559 2.47 -4.17 33.92
C ASP A 559 3.54 -5.25 34.13
N PHE A 560 4.78 -4.94 33.77
CA PHE A 560 5.97 -5.76 33.99
C PHE A 560 6.52 -5.65 35.44
N GLY A 561 5.86 -4.88 36.30
CA GLY A 561 6.12 -4.80 37.74
C GLY A 561 7.23 -3.83 38.16
N ASN A 562 7.64 -2.92 37.27
CA ASN A 562 8.59 -1.85 37.54
C ASN A 562 7.85 -0.54 37.90
N ASP A 563 8.53 0.60 37.81
CA ASP A 563 7.88 1.91 37.80
C ASP A 563 7.31 2.18 36.39
N ARG A 564 6.21 2.93 36.28
CA ARG A 564 5.51 3.18 35.01
C ARG A 564 6.37 3.94 34.00
N ASP A 565 7.26 4.79 34.49
CA ASP A 565 8.13 5.61 33.64
C ASP A 565 9.50 4.96 33.35
N ALA A 566 9.72 3.70 33.74
CA ALA A 566 11.05 3.08 33.63
C ALA A 566 11.58 3.00 32.18
N SER A 567 10.73 2.67 31.20
CA SER A 567 11.13 2.64 29.78
C SER A 567 11.51 4.02 29.24
N ILE A 568 10.74 5.07 29.57
CA ILE A 568 11.01 6.45 29.11
C ILE A 568 12.15 7.13 29.89
N GLU A 569 12.35 6.81 31.18
CA GLU A 569 13.55 7.22 31.93
C GLU A 569 14.81 6.61 31.31
N HIS A 570 14.77 5.33 30.91
CA HIS A 570 15.86 4.66 30.20
C HIS A 570 16.12 5.30 28.82
N LEU A 571 15.09 5.55 28.01
CA LEU A 571 15.22 6.25 26.72
C LEU A 571 15.89 7.62 26.88
N VAL A 572 15.44 8.45 27.82
CA VAL A 572 16.06 9.77 28.10
C VAL A 572 17.52 9.64 28.54
N GLY A 573 17.85 8.61 29.33
CA GLY A 573 19.23 8.31 29.71
C GLY A 573 20.14 8.06 28.50
N GLU A 574 19.67 7.27 27.53
CA GLU A 574 20.42 6.91 26.33
C GLU A 574 20.45 8.05 25.28
N LEU A 575 19.38 8.83 25.15
CA LEU A 575 19.34 10.06 24.35
C LEU A 575 20.40 11.08 24.83
N ASN A 576 20.50 11.29 26.14
CA ASN A 576 21.50 12.16 26.76
C ASN A 576 22.93 11.59 26.67
N ALA A 577 23.08 10.28 26.81
CA ALA A 577 24.37 9.61 26.62
C ALA A 577 24.90 9.72 25.17
N ALA A 578 24.00 9.71 24.17
CA ALA A 578 24.34 9.94 22.77
C ALA A 578 24.70 11.41 22.47
N ALA A 579 24.09 12.37 23.18
CA ALA A 579 24.35 13.81 23.04
C ALA A 579 25.62 14.31 23.78
N ASP A 580 26.17 13.53 24.74
CA ASP A 580 27.23 13.93 25.69
C ASP A 580 26.81 15.12 26.61
N GLU A 581 25.51 15.36 26.78
CA GLU A 581 24.93 16.38 27.65
C GLU A 581 23.53 16.02 28.19
N ASP A 582 23.10 16.69 29.26
CA ASP A 582 21.76 16.54 29.87
C ASP A 582 20.68 17.26 29.00
N ARG A 583 20.55 16.89 27.73
CA ARG A 583 19.73 17.55 26.69
C ARG A 583 18.22 17.42 26.92
N TRP A 584 17.79 16.23 27.33
CA TRP A 584 16.40 15.79 27.41
C TRP A 584 15.95 15.51 28.85
N ALA A 585 14.66 15.72 29.11
CA ALA A 585 13.91 15.17 30.24
C ALA A 585 12.59 14.55 29.74
N PHE A 586 11.91 13.77 30.59
CA PHE A 586 10.56 13.27 30.32
C PHE A 586 9.52 13.92 31.23
N VAL A 587 8.25 13.92 30.82
CA VAL A 587 7.13 14.29 31.71
C VAL A 587 6.73 13.06 32.54
N PRO A 588 6.81 13.10 33.88
CA PRO A 588 6.41 11.97 34.72
C PRO A 588 4.92 11.64 34.60
N SER A 589 4.57 10.37 34.72
CA SER A 589 3.18 9.91 34.84
C SER A 589 2.49 10.56 36.05
N PRO A 590 1.17 10.86 35.97
CA PRO A 590 0.42 11.38 37.10
C PRO A 590 0.32 10.36 38.26
N GLU A 591 0.14 10.84 39.51
CA GLU A 591 -0.03 9.97 40.71
C GLU A 591 -1.24 9.02 40.62
N TRP A 592 -2.17 9.29 39.70
CA TRP A 592 -3.35 8.48 39.43
C TRP A 592 -3.42 8.13 37.95
N ILE A 593 -3.45 6.83 37.67
CA ILE A 593 -3.69 6.26 36.34
C ILE A 593 -5.17 5.81 36.28
N PRO A 594 -5.90 6.09 35.19
CA PRO A 594 -7.24 5.55 34.98
C PRO A 594 -7.24 4.01 34.88
N ALA A 595 -8.43 3.40 34.89
CA ALA A 595 -8.61 1.98 34.58
C ALA A 595 -9.24 1.76 33.19
N THR A 596 -9.51 2.86 32.49
CA THR A 596 -9.74 2.94 31.05
C THR A 596 -8.40 3.30 30.40
N GLY A 597 -8.14 2.85 29.17
CA GLY A 597 -6.89 3.14 28.48
C GLY A 597 -5.61 2.48 29.06
N ASP A 598 -5.78 1.42 29.84
CA ASP A 598 -4.73 0.63 30.53
C ASP A 598 -4.30 -0.54 29.61
N ASP A 599 -3.16 -0.40 28.93
CA ASP A 599 -2.54 -1.37 27.99
C ASP A 599 -1.02 -1.41 28.20
N VAL A 600 -0.36 -2.47 27.73
CA VAL A 600 1.11 -2.62 27.81
C VAL A 600 1.90 -1.54 27.05
N ILE A 601 1.22 -0.70 26.27
CA ILE A 601 1.75 0.52 25.64
C ILE A 601 1.06 1.75 26.21
N ARG A 602 1.85 2.79 26.44
CA ARG A 602 1.42 4.15 26.79
C ARG A 602 1.93 5.17 25.77
N THR A 603 1.23 6.29 25.66
CA THR A 603 1.82 7.54 25.14
C THR A 603 2.72 8.16 26.21
N GLY A 604 3.65 9.04 25.82
CA GLY A 604 4.63 9.68 26.69
C GLY A 604 5.10 11.03 26.15
N TYR A 605 5.98 11.70 26.89
CA TYR A 605 6.62 12.94 26.44
C TYR A 605 8.09 12.98 26.82
N ILE A 606 8.91 13.44 25.88
CA ILE A 606 10.24 13.98 26.15
C ILE A 606 10.29 15.45 25.73
N TYR A 607 11.16 16.24 26.35
CA TYR A 607 11.32 17.66 26.05
C TYR A 607 12.75 18.14 26.35
N LYS A 608 13.17 19.24 25.72
CA LYS A 608 14.47 19.89 25.94
C LYS A 608 14.35 20.97 27.04
N PRO A 609 14.86 20.77 28.26
CA PRO A 609 14.69 21.71 29.38
C PRO A 609 15.40 23.07 29.21
N ALA A 610 16.20 23.22 28.17
CA ALA A 610 16.84 24.47 27.79
C ALA A 610 15.94 25.39 26.92
N GLU A 611 14.89 24.83 26.32
CA GLU A 611 13.99 25.51 25.37
C GLU A 611 12.56 25.61 25.92
N VAL A 612 12.09 24.59 26.63
CA VAL A 612 10.74 24.52 27.21
C VAL A 612 10.76 23.95 28.63
N SER A 613 9.80 24.37 29.44
CA SER A 613 9.57 23.92 30.81
C SER A 613 8.21 23.23 30.94
N TYR A 614 8.21 21.94 31.31
CA TYR A 614 7.00 21.26 31.79
C TYR A 614 6.52 21.89 33.11
N ILE A 615 5.22 22.17 33.20
CA ILE A 615 4.59 22.76 34.38
C ILE A 615 4.25 21.64 35.40
N GLU A 616 5.08 21.50 36.43
CA GLU A 616 5.00 20.43 37.44
C GLU A 616 3.58 20.26 38.02
N GLY A 617 2.96 19.11 37.75
CA GLY A 617 1.63 18.76 38.23
C GLY A 617 0.48 19.13 37.28
N SER A 618 0.78 19.45 36.02
CA SER A 618 -0.21 19.59 34.93
C SER A 618 -0.46 18.29 34.14
N ALA A 619 0.38 17.26 34.33
CA ALA A 619 0.20 15.94 33.74
C ALA A 619 -1.16 15.33 34.13
N GLU A 620 -2.00 15.01 33.14
CA GLU A 620 -3.34 14.42 33.33
C GLU A 620 -3.61 13.34 32.26
N LEU A 621 -4.27 12.24 32.66
CA LEU A 621 -4.71 11.16 31.78
C LEU A 621 -6.24 11.13 31.75
N LEU A 622 -6.83 11.01 30.56
CA LEU A 622 -8.28 10.95 30.39
C LEU A 622 -8.86 9.60 30.88
N ASP A 623 -9.82 9.66 31.82
CA ASP A 623 -10.61 8.50 32.26
C ASP A 623 -11.98 8.49 31.56
N ASP A 624 -12.04 7.99 30.32
CA ASP A 624 -13.30 7.80 29.60
C ASP A 624 -13.45 6.39 28.99
N ALA A 625 -14.68 5.90 28.99
CA ALA A 625 -15.03 4.57 28.50
C ALA A 625 -14.79 4.39 26.98
N ALA A 626 -14.66 5.46 26.20
CA ALA A 626 -14.22 5.42 24.81
C ALA A 626 -12.84 4.73 24.65
N PHE A 627 -12.00 4.77 25.69
CA PHE A 627 -10.66 4.16 25.71
C PHE A 627 -10.63 2.79 26.40
N GLU A 628 -11.76 2.09 26.60
CA GLU A 628 -11.78 0.69 27.09
C GLU A 628 -11.04 -0.32 26.17
N ASN A 629 -10.68 0.07 24.93
CA ASN A 629 -9.93 -0.76 23.97
C ASN A 629 -8.74 -0.04 23.29
N ALA A 630 -8.29 1.09 23.84
CA ALA A 630 -7.20 1.92 23.32
C ALA A 630 -6.28 2.37 24.46
N ARG A 631 -5.51 3.45 24.27
CA ARG A 631 -4.59 4.00 25.29
C ARG A 631 -5.10 5.36 25.77
N ALA A 632 -5.06 5.62 27.08
CA ALA A 632 -5.60 6.87 27.64
C ALA A 632 -4.81 8.09 27.12
N PRO A 633 -5.46 9.10 26.50
CA PRO A 633 -4.83 10.35 26.09
C PRO A 633 -4.08 11.02 27.23
N PHE A 634 -2.84 11.44 26.97
CA PHE A 634 -1.94 12.00 27.97
C PHE A 634 -1.72 13.49 27.69
N ALA A 635 -2.26 14.34 28.57
CA ALA A 635 -2.09 15.79 28.48
C ALA A 635 -0.94 16.28 29.37
N ALA A 636 -0.20 17.28 28.90
CA ALA A 636 0.81 18.01 29.67
C ALA A 636 0.86 19.49 29.26
N LEU A 637 1.00 20.38 30.25
CA LEU A 637 1.18 21.82 30.01
C LEU A 637 2.68 22.17 30.03
N PHE A 638 3.10 22.94 29.03
CA PHE A 638 4.45 23.44 28.86
C PHE A 638 4.45 24.97 28.77
N ALA A 639 5.63 25.57 28.87
CA ALA A 639 5.88 26.97 28.55
C ALA A 639 7.30 27.13 27.97
N PRO A 640 7.57 28.17 27.15
CA PRO A 640 8.94 28.52 26.77
C PRO A 640 9.87 28.72 27.98
N ALA A 641 11.13 28.34 27.86
CA ALA A 641 12.14 28.51 28.89
C ALA A 641 12.76 29.92 28.93
N ASP A 642 12.58 30.74 27.89
CA ASP A 642 12.96 32.16 27.93
C ASP A 642 11.95 32.96 28.76
N GLU A 643 12.44 33.65 29.81
CA GLU A 643 11.63 34.57 30.63
C GLU A 643 10.96 35.68 29.78
N ALA A 644 11.50 36.01 28.60
CA ALA A 644 10.92 36.97 27.66
C ALA A 644 9.58 36.52 27.05
N LEU A 645 9.38 35.21 26.87
CA LEU A 645 8.17 34.61 26.30
C LEU A 645 7.18 34.10 27.38
N SER A 646 7.38 34.51 28.63
CA SER A 646 6.57 34.04 29.76
C SER A 646 5.12 34.55 29.72
N GLY A 647 4.17 33.64 29.95
CA GLY A 647 2.73 33.87 29.74
C GLY A 647 2.16 33.19 28.48
N ASN A 648 3.03 32.51 27.71
CA ASN A 648 2.64 31.62 26.60
C ASN A 648 2.68 30.15 27.04
N GLU A 649 1.97 29.81 28.11
CA GLU A 649 1.70 28.41 28.46
C GLU A 649 0.90 27.73 27.33
N PHE A 650 1.31 26.55 26.89
CA PHE A 650 0.65 25.78 25.82
C PHE A 650 0.42 24.32 26.25
N LEU A 651 -0.67 23.74 25.77
CA LEU A 651 -1.13 22.39 26.11
C LEU A 651 -0.85 21.44 24.95
N VAL A 652 -0.23 20.29 25.24
CA VAL A 652 -0.12 19.17 24.30
C VAL A 652 -0.92 17.98 24.85
N ILE A 653 -1.60 17.24 23.96
CA ILE A 653 -2.37 16.04 24.26
C ILE A 653 -1.92 14.93 23.30
N ALA A 654 -1.23 13.91 23.80
CA ALA A 654 -0.68 12.80 23.03
C ALA A 654 -1.62 11.60 23.02
N ASN A 655 -1.90 11.07 21.82
CA ASN A 655 -2.95 10.09 21.57
C ASN A 655 -2.39 8.84 20.89
N HIS A 656 -2.95 7.68 21.24
CA HIS A 656 -2.82 6.46 20.45
C HIS A 656 -4.18 5.74 20.45
N PHE A 657 -4.95 5.92 19.39
CA PHE A 657 -6.34 5.45 19.26
C PHE A 657 -6.44 3.94 18.98
N LYS A 658 -7.66 3.38 18.99
CA LYS A 658 -7.87 1.96 18.67
C LYS A 658 -7.45 1.69 17.22
N SER A 659 -6.43 0.84 17.02
CA SER A 659 -5.92 0.52 15.68
C SER A 659 -7.00 0.08 14.67
N LYS A 660 -6.81 0.41 13.39
CA LYS A 660 -7.65 -0.04 12.25
C LYS A 660 -7.78 -1.57 12.15
N GLY A 661 -6.84 -2.31 12.76
CA GLY A 661 -6.80 -3.78 12.73
C GLY A 661 -7.93 -4.50 13.48
N GLY A 662 -8.41 -5.58 12.87
CA GLY A 662 -9.48 -6.44 13.38
C GLY A 662 -10.89 -5.95 13.01
N SER A 663 -11.91 -6.44 13.72
CA SER A 663 -13.30 -6.02 13.55
C SER A 663 -14.09 -6.16 14.86
N GLY A 664 -15.02 -5.24 15.10
CA GLY A 664 -16.09 -5.37 16.09
C GLY A 664 -17.44 -5.69 15.46
N ASP A 665 -18.52 -5.46 16.22
CA ASP A 665 -19.91 -5.45 15.74
C ASP A 665 -20.34 -4.02 15.37
N GLY A 666 -21.37 -3.88 14.52
CA GLY A 666 -22.09 -2.61 14.34
C GLY A 666 -21.29 -1.55 13.59
N ASP A 667 -21.03 -0.41 14.23
CA ASP A 667 -20.20 0.69 13.69
C ASP A 667 -18.68 0.45 13.85
N ASN A 668 -18.31 -0.65 14.50
CA ASN A 668 -16.93 -1.14 14.59
C ASN A 668 -16.62 -2.29 13.61
N ALA A 669 -17.61 -2.70 12.80
CA ALA A 669 -17.42 -3.77 11.82
C ALA A 669 -16.54 -3.31 10.64
N ASN A 670 -15.48 -4.06 10.35
CA ASN A 670 -14.75 -3.88 9.09
C ASN A 670 -15.67 -4.31 7.92
N ARG A 671 -15.77 -3.47 6.89
CA ARG A 671 -16.54 -3.71 5.66
C ARG A 671 -15.76 -3.31 4.40
N ASP A 672 -14.44 -3.19 4.51
CA ASP A 672 -13.58 -2.69 3.44
C ASP A 672 -13.70 -3.60 2.18
N ASP A 673 -13.67 -4.92 2.38
CA ASP A 673 -13.88 -5.94 1.33
C ASP A 673 -15.29 -5.89 0.69
N GLU A 674 -16.31 -5.40 1.41
CA GLU A 674 -17.70 -5.34 0.92
C GLU A 674 -17.99 -4.05 0.13
N LEU A 675 -17.26 -2.98 0.44
CA LEU A 675 -17.54 -1.62 -0.05
C LEU A 675 -16.46 -1.07 -0.99
N GLY A 676 -15.28 -1.70 -1.01
CA GLY A 676 -14.13 -1.32 -1.84
C GLY A 676 -13.27 -0.20 -1.23
N PRO A 677 -12.11 0.08 -1.85
CA PRO A 677 -11.08 0.97 -1.29
C PRO A 677 -11.56 2.41 -1.02
N ALA A 678 -12.55 2.92 -1.76
CA ALA A 678 -13.16 4.23 -1.51
C ALA A 678 -13.93 4.34 -0.17
N HIS A 679 -14.19 3.22 0.52
CA HIS A 679 -14.79 3.16 1.86
C HIS A 679 -13.85 2.54 2.90
N ALA A 680 -12.60 2.25 2.55
CA ALA A 680 -11.69 1.50 3.42
C ALA A 680 -11.24 2.33 4.62
N VAL A 681 -11.93 2.11 5.75
CA VAL A 681 -11.64 2.77 7.04
C VAL A 681 -11.07 1.80 8.06
N GLY A 682 -11.13 0.49 7.83
CA GLY A 682 -10.73 -0.53 8.79
C GLY A 682 -11.79 -0.81 9.84
N GLY A 683 -11.46 -1.71 10.77
CA GLY A 683 -12.29 -1.97 11.94
C GLY A 683 -12.33 -0.77 12.90
N TRP A 684 -13.25 -0.84 13.86
CA TRP A 684 -13.29 0.03 15.04
C TRP A 684 -13.44 1.54 14.76
N ASN A 685 -13.92 1.92 13.57
CA ASN A 685 -14.13 3.33 13.21
C ASN A 685 -15.08 4.03 14.19
N GLY A 686 -16.20 3.40 14.56
CA GLY A 686 -17.13 3.95 15.56
C GLY A 686 -16.49 4.25 16.92
N ASP A 687 -15.58 3.40 17.40
CA ASP A 687 -14.82 3.65 18.64
C ASP A 687 -13.77 4.75 18.46
N ARG A 688 -13.08 4.82 17.33
CA ARG A 688 -12.17 5.93 17.02
C ARG A 688 -12.90 7.29 16.96
N VAL A 689 -14.14 7.33 16.46
CA VAL A 689 -15.01 8.52 16.53
C VAL A 689 -15.33 8.89 17.98
N ARG A 690 -15.71 7.91 18.81
CA ARG A 690 -15.96 8.14 20.25
C ARG A 690 -14.70 8.64 20.99
N GLN A 691 -13.53 8.15 20.58
CA GLN A 691 -12.22 8.58 21.11
C GLN A 691 -11.93 10.03 20.70
N ALA A 692 -12.22 10.42 19.46
CA ALA A 692 -12.15 11.81 18.99
C ALA A 692 -13.12 12.74 19.75
N GLU A 693 -14.39 12.34 19.92
CA GLU A 693 -15.38 13.10 20.72
C GLU A 693 -14.89 13.33 22.16
N ALA A 694 -14.33 12.30 22.81
CA ALA A 694 -13.82 12.37 24.18
C ALA A 694 -12.55 13.21 24.32
N VAL A 695 -11.65 13.20 23.33
CA VAL A 695 -10.45 14.07 23.31
C VAL A 695 -10.83 15.54 23.18
N VAL A 696 -11.87 15.87 22.41
CA VAL A 696 -12.39 17.26 22.32
C VAL A 696 -12.97 17.72 23.66
N GLU A 697 -13.81 16.92 24.35
CA GLU A 697 -14.33 17.31 25.67
C GLU A 697 -13.21 17.40 26.74
N PHE A 698 -12.14 16.61 26.61
CA PHE A 698 -10.95 16.71 27.46
C PHE A 698 -10.16 18.00 27.18
N ALA A 699 -9.94 18.36 25.91
CA ALA A 699 -9.27 19.59 25.52
C ALA A 699 -10.03 20.85 26.01
N ASP A 700 -11.35 20.92 25.77
CA ASP A 700 -12.25 21.95 26.31
C ASP A 700 -12.12 22.11 27.83
N THR A 701 -11.97 20.99 28.54
CA THR A 701 -11.83 20.96 30.00
C THR A 701 -10.47 21.48 30.46
N LEU A 702 -9.41 21.13 29.74
CA LEU A 702 -8.04 21.52 30.06
C LEU A 702 -7.76 22.99 29.72
N GLU A 703 -8.28 23.52 28.60
CA GLU A 703 -8.30 24.96 28.29
C GLU A 703 -8.86 25.74 29.50
N GLN A 704 -10.05 25.33 29.98
CA GLN A 704 -10.71 25.98 31.12
C GLN A 704 -9.99 25.78 32.46
N GLN A 705 -9.23 24.68 32.62
CA GLN A 705 -8.46 24.37 33.83
C GLN A 705 -7.17 25.19 33.92
N HIS A 706 -6.44 25.32 32.81
CA HIS A 706 -5.12 25.94 32.75
C HIS A 706 -5.16 27.41 32.32
N GLY A 707 -6.18 27.82 31.56
CA GLY A 707 -6.39 29.20 31.12
C GLY A 707 -5.60 29.60 29.88
N THR A 708 -5.26 28.62 29.03
CA THR A 708 -4.65 28.83 27.71
C THR A 708 -5.53 28.21 26.62
N ASP A 709 -5.72 28.95 25.53
CA ASP A 709 -6.37 28.51 24.29
C ASP A 709 -5.37 27.91 23.29
N LEU A 710 -4.07 27.86 23.62
CA LEU A 710 -3.02 27.26 22.81
C LEU A 710 -2.98 25.74 23.04
N VAL A 711 -3.72 24.99 22.22
CA VAL A 711 -3.89 23.53 22.37
C VAL A 711 -3.45 22.79 21.11
N PHE A 712 -2.64 21.75 21.30
CA PHE A 712 -2.18 20.81 20.28
C PHE A 712 -2.63 19.39 20.63
N ILE A 713 -3.41 18.77 19.75
CA ILE A 713 -3.77 17.35 19.78
C ILE A 713 -2.80 16.63 18.84
N THR A 714 -2.01 15.70 19.37
CA THR A 714 -0.91 15.04 18.67
C THR A 714 -1.02 13.52 18.73
N GLY A 715 -0.34 12.83 17.81
CA GLY A 715 -0.11 11.38 17.85
C GLY A 715 -0.97 10.59 16.89
N ASP A 716 -0.93 9.27 17.07
CA ASP A 716 -1.55 8.28 16.19
C ASP A 716 -3.07 8.19 16.45
N LEU A 717 -3.85 8.77 15.54
CA LEU A 717 -5.32 8.68 15.55
C LEU A 717 -5.85 7.45 14.78
N ASN A 718 -4.94 6.66 14.20
CA ASN A 718 -5.22 5.47 13.38
C ASN A 718 -6.30 5.71 12.31
N SER A 719 -6.32 6.91 11.74
CA SER A 719 -7.38 7.41 10.85
C SER A 719 -6.80 8.39 9.82
N TYR A 720 -7.10 8.19 8.55
CA TYR A 720 -6.68 9.10 7.46
C TYR A 720 -7.43 10.44 7.51
N ALA A 721 -6.90 11.48 6.87
CA ALA A 721 -7.31 12.87 7.12
C ALA A 721 -8.81 13.19 6.86
N GLN A 722 -9.51 12.42 6.02
CA GLN A 722 -10.94 12.59 5.74
C GLN A 722 -11.84 11.55 6.43
N GLU A 723 -11.30 10.66 7.27
CA GLU A 723 -12.10 9.72 8.07
C GLU A 723 -12.87 10.43 9.20
N ASP A 724 -13.93 9.78 9.67
CA ASP A 724 -14.81 10.31 10.73
C ASP A 724 -14.06 10.77 12.00
N PRO A 725 -12.99 10.11 12.50
CA PRO A 725 -12.29 10.53 13.72
C PRO A 725 -11.51 11.83 13.56
N VAL A 726 -10.75 12.00 12.46
CA VAL A 726 -9.99 13.24 12.20
C VAL A 726 -10.97 14.39 11.92
N THR A 727 -11.98 14.14 11.08
CA THR A 727 -12.99 15.14 10.75
C THR A 727 -13.86 15.52 11.94
N THR A 728 -14.04 14.66 12.95
CA THR A 728 -14.68 15.01 14.23
C THR A 728 -13.90 16.10 14.98
N ILE A 729 -12.57 16.01 15.04
CA ILE A 729 -11.70 17.00 15.69
C ILE A 729 -11.68 18.31 14.87
N LEU A 730 -11.60 18.23 13.53
CA LEU A 730 -11.70 19.40 12.65
C LEU A 730 -13.04 20.13 12.81
N ASN A 731 -14.15 19.41 12.92
CA ASN A 731 -15.49 19.99 13.16
C ASN A 731 -15.63 20.68 14.53
N ALA A 732 -14.71 20.43 15.48
CA ALA A 732 -14.65 21.16 16.75
C ALA A 732 -13.91 22.51 16.65
N GLY A 733 -13.26 22.82 15.52
CA GLY A 733 -12.55 24.08 15.29
C GLY A 733 -11.02 23.97 15.30
N TYR A 734 -10.47 22.75 15.24
CA TYR A 734 -9.04 22.51 15.10
C TYR A 734 -8.61 22.53 13.62
N THR A 735 -7.36 22.89 13.37
CA THR A 735 -6.70 22.79 12.05
C THR A 735 -5.68 21.67 12.10
N ASN A 736 -5.72 20.73 11.15
CA ASN A 736 -4.65 19.75 10.97
C ASN A 736 -3.47 20.43 10.26
N LEU A 737 -2.31 20.48 10.92
CA LEU A 737 -1.11 21.16 10.42
C LEU A 737 -0.26 20.26 9.52
N THR A 738 -0.47 18.94 9.57
CA THR A 738 0.33 17.91 8.89
C THR A 738 -0.47 17.24 7.77
N ALA A 739 -1.27 18.01 7.04
CA ALA A 739 -2.17 17.52 5.99
C ALA A 739 -2.12 18.41 4.74
N GLY A 740 -2.32 17.80 3.56
CA GLY A 740 -2.31 18.49 2.26
C GLY A 740 -0.92 18.75 1.66
N GLY A 741 0.15 18.23 2.29
CA GLY A 741 1.48 18.10 1.68
C GLY A 741 1.61 16.82 0.85
N PRO A 742 2.79 16.60 0.22
CA PRO A 742 3.11 15.36 -0.50
C PRO A 742 3.76 14.28 0.40
N GLU A 743 4.22 14.63 1.59
CA GLU A 743 4.67 13.68 2.62
C GLU A 743 3.48 13.17 3.47
N TYR A 744 3.59 11.92 3.94
CA TYR A 744 2.57 11.25 4.73
C TYR A 744 3.17 10.47 5.91
N SER A 745 2.42 10.31 6.99
CA SER A 745 2.94 9.63 8.19
C SER A 745 3.09 8.11 8.03
N TYR A 746 2.28 7.48 7.17
CA TYR A 746 2.15 6.02 7.08
C TYR A 746 2.01 5.51 5.63
N ALA A 747 2.22 4.20 5.43
CA ALA A 747 2.06 3.52 4.15
C ALA A 747 1.42 2.14 4.34
N PHE A 748 0.33 1.85 3.63
CA PHE A 748 -0.40 0.58 3.75
C PHE A 748 -1.04 0.16 2.42
N GLY A 749 -1.03 -1.14 2.11
CA GLY A 749 -1.60 -1.65 0.84
C GLY A 749 -0.94 -1.07 -0.43
N GLY A 750 0.28 -0.56 -0.31
CA GLY A 750 0.98 0.15 -1.39
C GLY A 750 0.53 1.58 -1.65
N MET A 751 -0.23 2.18 -0.72
CA MET A 751 -0.70 3.56 -0.76
C MET A 751 -0.29 4.34 0.49
N VAL A 752 0.10 5.61 0.32
CA VAL A 752 0.49 6.53 1.41
C VAL A 752 -0.69 7.34 1.96
N GLY A 753 -0.64 7.67 3.25
CA GLY A 753 -1.64 8.48 3.96
C GLY A 753 -1.25 8.71 5.42
N SER A 754 -1.78 9.72 6.09
CA SER A 754 -1.36 10.06 7.46
C SER A 754 -2.29 9.48 8.52
N LEU A 755 -1.75 8.70 9.46
CA LEU A 755 -2.43 8.23 10.67
C LEU A 755 -2.07 9.06 11.91
N ASP A 756 -0.86 9.62 11.90
CA ASP A 756 -0.31 10.53 12.91
C ASP A 756 -0.57 11.97 12.47
N HIS A 757 -1.04 12.79 13.40
CA HIS A 757 -1.43 14.17 13.08
C HIS A 757 -0.96 15.14 14.16
N VAL A 758 -0.78 16.41 13.78
CA VAL A 758 -0.71 17.54 14.72
C VAL A 758 -1.87 18.48 14.43
N LEU A 759 -2.91 18.45 15.26
CA LEU A 759 -4.08 19.32 15.14
C LEU A 759 -4.03 20.44 16.19
N ALA A 760 -4.07 21.70 15.75
CA ALA A 760 -3.97 22.87 16.61
C ALA A 760 -5.30 23.63 16.70
N SER A 761 -5.58 24.23 17.86
CA SER A 761 -6.69 25.18 18.05
C SER A 761 -6.56 26.42 17.14
N GLU A 762 -7.62 27.22 16.98
CA GLU A 762 -7.56 28.49 16.20
C GLU A 762 -6.42 29.41 16.71
N ALA A 763 -6.27 29.54 18.03
CA ALA A 763 -5.22 30.36 18.65
C ALA A 763 -3.82 29.77 18.48
N ALA A 764 -3.65 28.45 18.61
CA ALA A 764 -2.36 27.79 18.37
C ALA A 764 -1.95 27.84 16.88
N THR A 765 -2.91 27.65 15.97
CA THR A 765 -2.69 27.71 14.50
C THR A 765 -2.15 29.06 14.07
N ALA A 766 -2.60 30.15 14.71
CA ALA A 766 -2.14 31.51 14.42
C ALA A 766 -0.66 31.78 14.79
N LEU A 767 -0.01 30.86 15.52
CA LEU A 767 1.39 30.94 15.95
C LEU A 767 2.31 29.98 15.18
N VAL A 768 1.78 29.17 14.27
CA VAL A 768 2.54 28.15 13.53
C VAL A 768 3.39 28.80 12.43
N THR A 769 4.69 28.51 12.44
CA THR A 769 5.65 29.00 11.43
C THR A 769 5.90 28.03 10.29
N GLY A 770 5.63 26.73 10.50
CA GLY A 770 5.81 25.67 9.52
C GLY A 770 5.49 24.29 10.10
N ALA A 771 5.37 23.29 9.23
CA ALA A 771 5.16 21.89 9.58
C ALA A 771 5.90 20.97 8.59
N ASP A 772 6.27 19.78 9.04
CA ASP A 772 7.06 18.77 8.30
C ASP A 772 6.67 17.33 8.72
N LEU A 773 6.86 16.37 7.83
CA LEU A 773 6.56 14.93 7.97
C LEU A 773 7.76 14.07 7.52
N TRP A 774 8.92 14.32 8.15
CA TRP A 774 10.23 13.75 7.82
C TRP A 774 10.21 12.24 7.49
N THR A 775 10.50 11.90 6.22
CA THR A 775 10.07 10.63 5.58
C THR A 775 10.94 9.40 5.87
N ILE A 776 11.46 9.25 7.09
CA ILE A 776 12.52 8.28 7.41
C ILE A 776 12.08 6.82 7.64
N ASN A 777 10.79 6.52 7.72
CA ASN A 777 10.30 5.28 8.34
C ASN A 777 9.25 4.53 7.50
N ALA A 778 8.06 5.12 7.32
CA ALA A 778 6.97 4.52 6.54
C ALA A 778 7.36 4.35 5.06
N TYR A 779 8.24 5.21 4.57
CA TYR A 779 8.72 5.22 3.19
C TYR A 779 9.90 4.25 2.97
N GLU A 780 10.57 3.79 4.04
CA GLU A 780 11.70 2.85 3.94
C GLU A 780 11.24 1.38 3.96
N PRO A 781 11.89 0.49 3.20
CA PRO A 781 11.51 -0.92 3.16
C PRO A 781 11.77 -1.62 4.50
N VAL A 782 10.83 -2.47 4.92
CA VAL A 782 10.87 -3.22 6.20
C VAL A 782 12.13 -4.09 6.36
N ALA A 783 12.81 -4.44 5.28
CA ALA A 783 14.10 -5.15 5.29
C ALA A 783 15.25 -4.38 6.00
N LEU A 784 15.13 -3.04 6.16
CA LEU A 784 16.10 -2.20 6.88
C LEU A 784 15.83 -2.15 8.41
N GLU A 785 14.65 -2.60 8.82
CA GLU A 785 14.20 -2.58 10.21
C GLU A 785 15.02 -3.55 11.07
N TYR A 786 15.27 -3.21 12.33
CA TYR A 786 16.00 -4.10 13.24
C TYR A 786 15.33 -5.48 13.37
N SER A 787 13.99 -5.52 13.24
CA SER A 787 13.16 -6.73 13.33
C SER A 787 13.37 -7.71 12.16
N ARG A 788 14.10 -7.33 11.11
CA ARG A 788 14.46 -8.18 9.95
C ARG A 788 15.96 -8.47 9.85
N HIS A 789 16.73 -8.15 10.91
CA HIS A 789 18.17 -8.35 10.91
C HIS A 789 18.56 -9.81 10.61
N ASN A 790 19.46 -10.02 9.63
CA ASN A 790 19.93 -11.33 9.16
C ASN A 790 18.81 -12.29 8.66
N TYR A 791 17.64 -11.79 8.27
CA TYR A 791 16.61 -12.62 7.62
C TYR A 791 17.04 -13.05 6.22
N ASN A 792 17.82 -12.19 5.55
CA ASN A 792 18.47 -12.44 4.28
C ASN A 792 20.00 -12.43 4.44
N VAL A 793 20.72 -13.00 3.46
CA VAL A 793 22.19 -12.93 3.36
C VAL A 793 22.68 -11.48 3.18
N ALA A 794 21.89 -10.63 2.53
CA ALA A 794 22.11 -9.19 2.47
C ALA A 794 22.01 -8.58 3.88
N GLN A 795 23.09 -7.94 4.34
CA GLN A 795 23.15 -7.34 5.66
C GLN A 795 22.63 -5.90 5.59
N LEU A 796 21.32 -5.75 5.79
CA LEU A 796 20.55 -4.53 5.53
C LEU A 796 20.29 -3.66 6.77
N TYR A 797 20.83 -4.01 7.93
CA TYR A 797 20.76 -3.17 9.13
C TYR A 797 21.93 -2.17 9.19
N ALA A 798 21.62 -0.91 9.42
CA ALA A 798 22.55 0.15 9.81
C ALA A 798 22.10 0.84 11.10
N ALA A 799 23.04 1.44 11.84
CA ALA A 799 22.76 2.14 13.11
C ALA A 799 22.49 3.64 12.86
N ASP A 800 21.42 3.91 12.12
CA ASP A 800 20.96 5.21 11.63
C ASP A 800 19.43 5.36 11.76
N GLN A 801 18.89 6.55 11.49
CA GLN A 801 17.48 6.88 11.71
C GLN A 801 16.48 6.13 10.81
N PHE A 802 16.92 5.68 9.63
CA PHE A 802 16.06 5.11 8.60
C PHE A 802 15.42 3.80 9.04
N ARG A 803 14.09 3.64 8.90
CA ARG A 803 13.34 2.48 9.41
C ARG A 803 13.62 2.21 10.90
N SER A 804 13.61 3.29 11.69
CA SER A 804 13.57 3.25 13.17
C SER A 804 12.17 2.89 13.70
N SER A 805 11.14 3.15 12.90
CA SER A 805 9.74 2.81 13.11
C SER A 805 9.10 2.47 11.75
N ASP A 806 7.81 2.11 11.74
CA ASP A 806 6.94 2.06 10.57
C ASP A 806 6.12 3.35 10.36
N HIS A 807 6.16 4.30 11.31
CA HIS A 807 5.56 5.64 11.22
C HIS A 807 6.62 6.75 11.04
N ASN A 808 6.39 7.71 10.15
CA ASN A 808 7.22 8.92 10.01
C ASN A 808 6.90 9.93 11.13
N PRO A 809 7.89 10.53 11.81
CA PRO A 809 7.65 11.59 12.79
C PRO A 809 7.16 12.89 12.13
N ALA A 810 6.30 13.62 12.84
CA ALA A 810 5.92 14.98 12.46
C ALA A 810 6.67 16.03 13.28
N LEU A 811 6.87 17.22 12.71
CA LEU A 811 7.47 18.39 13.36
C LEU A 811 6.68 19.66 13.02
N VAL A 812 6.47 20.54 14.00
CA VAL A 812 5.76 21.84 13.84
C VAL A 812 6.53 22.94 14.57
N GLY A 813 6.75 24.07 13.90
CA GLY A 813 7.36 25.27 14.47
C GLY A 813 6.32 26.23 15.03
N VAL A 814 6.58 26.81 16.21
CA VAL A 814 5.66 27.74 16.89
C VAL A 814 6.43 28.97 17.39
N SER A 815 5.94 30.17 17.08
CA SER A 815 6.52 31.44 17.57
C SER A 815 5.57 32.15 18.54
N PHE A 816 6.13 32.75 19.59
CA PHE A 816 5.39 33.41 20.68
C PHE A 816 5.70 34.90 20.83
N ALA A 817 6.46 35.48 19.88
CA ALA A 817 6.71 36.91 19.86
C ALA A 817 5.42 37.69 19.55
N GLU A 818 5.06 38.68 20.38
CA GLU A 818 4.15 39.73 19.93
C GLU A 818 4.84 40.52 18.79
N ASP A 819 4.10 40.87 17.74
CA ASP A 819 4.53 41.73 16.61
C ASP A 819 4.76 43.21 17.01
N ASP A 820 5.39 43.44 18.16
CA ASP A 820 5.92 44.74 18.60
C ASP A 820 7.23 45.02 17.80
N ASP A 821 7.03 45.33 16.51
CA ASP A 821 7.96 45.50 15.37
C ASP A 821 7.96 44.38 14.31
N ILE A 822 6.81 44.12 13.67
CA ILE A 822 6.84 44.13 12.18
C ILE A 822 7.17 45.57 11.76
N GLU A 823 8.48 45.91 11.67
CA GLU A 823 8.88 46.87 10.64
C GLU A 823 8.43 46.28 9.31
N ALA A 824 7.49 46.97 8.65
CA ALA A 824 6.73 46.49 7.50
C ALA A 824 7.55 45.58 6.58
N ASP A 825 7.04 44.36 6.36
CA ASP A 825 7.54 43.35 5.43
C ASP A 825 8.16 43.98 4.18
N GLU A 826 9.28 43.43 3.69
CA GLU A 826 9.84 43.85 2.39
C GLU A 826 8.70 43.73 1.35
N PRO A 827 8.30 44.85 0.74
CA PRO A 827 6.91 44.99 0.36
C PRO A 827 6.56 44.05 -0.78
N LEU A 828 5.31 43.59 -0.78
CA LEU A 828 4.89 42.42 -1.54
C LEU A 828 3.61 42.71 -2.32
N LEU A 829 3.58 42.33 -3.59
CA LEU A 829 2.40 42.39 -4.45
C LEU A 829 2.08 40.96 -4.86
N VAL A 830 0.93 40.48 -4.39
CA VAL A 830 0.35 39.22 -4.80
C VAL A 830 -0.69 39.51 -5.88
N ILE A 831 -0.72 38.66 -6.89
CA ILE A 831 -1.82 38.60 -7.86
C ILE A 831 -2.76 37.50 -7.39
N GLU A 832 -4.01 37.86 -7.14
CA GLU A 832 -5.02 36.96 -6.61
C GLU A 832 -5.73 36.28 -7.79
N GLN A 833 -5.24 35.10 -8.18
CA GLN A 833 -5.93 34.26 -9.18
C GLN A 833 -6.99 33.38 -8.49
N GLU A 834 -8.26 33.76 -8.63
CA GLU A 834 -9.35 32.79 -8.62
C GLU A 834 -9.17 31.84 -9.84
N GLN A 835 -9.37 30.53 -9.67
CA GLN A 835 -9.24 29.56 -10.76
C GLN A 835 -10.38 29.71 -11.79
N TYR A 836 -10.14 30.46 -12.87
CA TYR A 836 -11.09 30.66 -13.97
C TYR A 836 -10.83 29.72 -15.15
N THR A 837 -11.54 28.59 -15.19
CA THR A 837 -11.54 27.63 -16.32
C THR A 837 -12.39 28.12 -17.51
N GLN A 838 -11.92 29.13 -18.26
CA GLN A 838 -12.41 29.35 -19.64
C GLN A 838 -11.57 30.28 -20.55
N THR A 839 -11.12 29.72 -21.69
CA THR A 839 -11.01 30.35 -23.03
C THR A 839 -10.26 31.69 -23.19
N GLU A 840 -9.02 31.59 -23.69
CA GLU A 840 -8.20 32.61 -24.42
C GLU A 840 -7.97 34.00 -23.80
N SER A 841 -8.80 34.51 -22.88
CA SER A 841 -8.74 35.89 -22.43
C SER A 841 -9.59 36.19 -21.19
N ILE A 842 -9.00 36.88 -20.20
CA ILE A 842 -9.64 37.26 -18.93
C ILE A 842 -10.13 38.73 -18.94
N ASP A 843 -11.22 39.02 -18.24
CA ASP A 843 -11.84 40.36 -18.20
C ASP A 843 -11.07 41.37 -17.29
N GLY A 844 -10.26 40.87 -16.35
CA GLY A 844 -9.42 41.65 -15.43
C GLY A 844 -8.61 40.74 -14.49
N VAL A 845 -7.83 41.35 -13.60
CA VAL A 845 -6.96 40.66 -12.62
C VAL A 845 -7.07 41.30 -11.23
N SER A 846 -7.35 40.49 -10.21
CA SER A 846 -7.33 40.90 -8.81
C SER A 846 -5.91 40.93 -8.24
N TYR A 847 -5.65 41.84 -7.30
CA TYR A 847 -4.34 41.99 -6.68
C TYR A 847 -4.45 42.51 -5.25
N ALA A 848 -3.45 42.16 -4.43
CA ALA A 848 -3.27 42.67 -3.07
C ALA A 848 -1.80 43.05 -2.84
N ALA A 849 -1.58 44.23 -2.24
CA ALA A 849 -0.26 44.81 -2.04
C ALA A 849 -0.03 45.19 -0.56
N THR A 850 1.09 44.73 0.01
CA THR A 850 1.44 44.77 1.44
C THR A 850 2.89 45.25 1.71
N GLY A 851 3.27 45.50 2.97
CA GLY A 851 4.59 46.05 3.39
C GLY A 851 4.87 47.51 3.00
N LEU A 852 3.86 48.15 2.43
CA LEU A 852 3.90 49.28 1.47
C LEU A 852 3.85 50.64 2.44
N ARG A 853 3.70 52.00 2.15
CA ARG A 853 3.39 53.17 3.11
C ARG A 853 1.98 53.88 2.96
N GLU A 854 1.45 54.54 4.01
CA GLU A 854 0.14 55.29 3.98
C GLU A 854 0.20 56.53 3.05
N GLY A 855 -0.72 56.63 2.09
CA GLY A 855 -0.69 57.68 1.06
C GLY A 855 -1.58 57.43 -0.16
N THR A 856 -0.99 57.49 -1.35
CA THR A 856 -1.72 57.47 -2.63
C THR A 856 -0.91 56.77 -3.73
N ALA A 857 -1.39 55.62 -4.20
CA ALA A 857 -0.74 54.77 -5.20
C ALA A 857 -1.37 54.87 -6.59
N VAL A 858 -0.55 54.63 -7.60
CA VAL A 858 -0.90 54.42 -9.00
C VAL A 858 -0.65 52.96 -9.32
N VAL A 859 -1.57 52.31 -10.02
CA VAL A 859 -1.40 50.92 -10.47
C VAL A 859 -1.37 50.89 -11.99
N GLU A 860 -0.35 50.24 -12.54
CA GLU A 860 -0.11 50.12 -13.97
C GLU A 860 -0.17 48.64 -14.38
N LEU A 861 -1.01 48.31 -15.37
CA LEU A 861 -0.96 47.01 -16.06
C LEU A 861 -0.19 47.17 -17.36
N ILE A 862 0.79 46.29 -17.59
CA ILE A 862 1.82 46.45 -18.62
C ILE A 862 1.89 45.17 -19.47
N ASP A 863 1.85 45.32 -20.80
CA ASP A 863 2.00 44.21 -21.73
C ASP A 863 3.47 43.79 -21.95
N ALA A 864 3.69 42.61 -22.55
CA ALA A 864 5.02 42.14 -22.95
C ALA A 864 5.77 43.06 -23.95
N GLY A 865 5.08 44.02 -24.57
CA GLY A 865 5.69 45.08 -25.39
C GLY A 865 6.23 46.27 -24.56
N GLY A 866 5.96 46.30 -23.26
CA GLY A 866 6.30 47.40 -22.35
C GLY A 866 5.33 48.59 -22.45
N SER A 867 4.17 48.43 -23.07
CA SER A 867 3.13 49.46 -23.13
C SER A 867 2.28 49.40 -21.86
N VAL A 868 2.07 50.55 -21.22
CA VAL A 868 1.11 50.64 -20.11
C VAL A 868 -0.29 50.64 -20.70
N SER A 869 -1.00 49.53 -20.53
CA SER A 869 -2.34 49.31 -21.08
C SER A 869 -3.41 50.01 -20.24
N VAL A 870 -3.26 50.01 -18.91
CA VAL A 870 -4.17 50.66 -17.96
C VAL A 870 -3.41 51.35 -16.84
N ILE A 871 -3.95 52.49 -16.40
CA ILE A 871 -3.50 53.25 -15.23
C ILE A 871 -4.71 53.47 -14.31
N GLU A 872 -4.77 52.77 -13.17
CA GLU A 872 -5.68 53.14 -12.10
C GLU A 872 -5.17 54.41 -11.41
N GLY A 873 -5.99 55.47 -11.46
CA GLY A 873 -5.59 56.80 -11.04
C GLY A 873 -5.69 57.04 -9.54
N ALA A 874 -4.54 57.01 -8.86
CA ALA A 874 -4.35 57.61 -7.53
C ALA A 874 -5.28 57.04 -6.42
N ALA A 875 -5.29 55.71 -6.27
CA ALA A 875 -5.96 55.02 -5.18
C ALA A 875 -5.37 55.42 -3.81
N GLN A 876 -6.22 55.54 -2.77
CA GLN A 876 -5.75 55.82 -1.41
C GLN A 876 -5.34 54.52 -0.72
N THR A 877 -4.33 54.59 0.14
CA THR A 877 -3.96 53.45 0.98
C THR A 877 -4.52 53.60 2.40
N GLU A 878 -5.51 52.77 2.79
CA GLU A 878 -6.13 52.69 4.14
C GLU A 878 -5.51 51.66 5.10
N ALA A 879 -4.99 52.09 6.26
CA ALA A 879 -4.11 51.34 7.17
C ALA A 879 -2.61 51.13 6.80
N GLY A 880 -2.02 51.59 5.70
CA GLY A 880 -2.54 51.94 4.38
C GLY A 880 -2.72 50.67 3.55
N ALA A 881 -3.67 50.52 2.62
CA ALA A 881 -3.89 49.30 1.83
C ALA A 881 -3.91 49.51 0.33
N LEU A 882 -3.56 48.50 -0.47
CA LEU A 882 -4.15 48.41 -1.79
C LEU A 882 -4.44 46.99 -2.22
N ALA A 883 -5.74 46.67 -2.28
CA ALA A 883 -6.28 45.57 -3.06
C ALA A 883 -7.28 46.12 -4.07
N GLY A 884 -7.43 45.47 -5.21
CA GLY A 884 -8.30 45.93 -6.30
C GLY A 884 -8.34 44.97 -7.49
N GLU A 885 -9.07 45.36 -8.53
CA GLU A 885 -9.23 44.62 -9.79
C GLU A 885 -8.82 45.54 -10.95
N VAL A 886 -7.78 45.17 -11.71
CA VAL A 886 -7.38 45.90 -12.92
C VAL A 886 -7.88 45.17 -14.17
N SER A 887 -8.80 45.81 -14.88
CA SER A 887 -9.19 45.42 -16.24
C SER A 887 -8.12 45.84 -17.25
N TYR A 888 -8.16 45.28 -18.46
CA TYR A 888 -7.34 45.74 -19.59
C TYR A 888 -8.13 46.73 -20.48
N GLU A 889 -7.51 47.82 -20.93
CA GLU A 889 -8.13 48.85 -21.77
C GLU A 889 -7.19 49.28 -22.91
N THR A 890 -7.74 49.98 -23.90
CA THR A 890 -6.98 50.63 -24.97
C THR A 890 -6.56 52.07 -24.60
N GLU A 891 -5.64 52.68 -25.37
CA GLU A 891 -5.37 54.13 -25.31
C GLU A 891 -6.64 55.03 -25.45
N ALA A 892 -7.76 54.48 -25.92
CA ALA A 892 -9.04 55.18 -26.05
C ALA A 892 -9.96 55.07 -24.80
N GLY A 893 -9.59 54.25 -23.80
CA GLY A 893 -10.43 53.97 -22.63
C GLY A 893 -11.58 52.99 -22.93
N GLU A 894 -11.39 52.08 -23.88
CA GLU A 894 -12.31 50.97 -24.13
C GLU A 894 -11.78 49.71 -23.46
N ARG A 895 -12.54 49.14 -22.51
CA ARG A 895 -12.25 47.83 -21.88
C ARG A 895 -12.23 46.72 -22.92
N LEU A 896 -11.18 45.91 -22.86
CA LEU A 896 -10.96 44.69 -23.63
C LEU A 896 -10.61 43.57 -22.66
N ARG A 897 -10.74 42.32 -23.12
CA ARG A 897 -10.13 41.19 -22.41
C ARG A 897 -8.63 41.18 -22.63
N MET A 898 -7.88 40.66 -21.66
CA MET A 898 -6.44 40.43 -21.77
C MET A 898 -6.14 39.32 -22.77
N PRO A 899 -5.40 39.57 -23.87
CA PRO A 899 -4.93 38.50 -24.76
C PRO A 899 -3.97 37.52 -24.05
N VAL A 900 -3.79 36.34 -24.65
CA VAL A 900 -2.71 35.40 -24.29
C VAL A 900 -1.33 36.09 -24.33
N GLY A 901 -0.52 35.88 -23.31
CA GLY A 901 0.85 36.39 -23.18
C GLY A 901 1.22 36.81 -21.75
N THR A 902 2.48 37.21 -21.57
CA THR A 902 3.02 37.68 -20.28
C THR A 902 2.67 39.15 -20.01
N TYR A 903 2.35 39.46 -18.76
CA TYR A 903 2.05 40.80 -18.26
C TYR A 903 2.81 41.09 -16.97
N THR A 904 3.00 42.38 -16.68
CA THR A 904 3.48 42.85 -15.38
C THR A 904 2.48 43.82 -14.77
N LEU A 905 2.05 43.54 -13.55
CA LEU A 905 1.34 44.49 -12.70
C LEU A 905 2.35 45.28 -11.87
N ARG A 906 2.26 46.61 -11.86
CA ARG A 906 3.11 47.50 -11.04
C ARG A 906 2.29 48.38 -10.10
N VAL A 907 2.72 48.49 -8.84
CA VAL A 907 2.17 49.45 -7.86
C VAL A 907 3.20 50.52 -7.47
N THR A 908 2.81 51.80 -7.60
CA THR A 908 3.66 52.98 -7.43
C THR A 908 2.93 54.14 -6.74
N GLN A 909 3.12 54.36 -5.43
CA GLN A 909 2.83 55.65 -4.75
C GLN A 909 4.01 56.65 -5.01
N GLU A 910 4.19 57.77 -4.29
CA GLU A 910 5.27 58.75 -4.57
C GLU A 910 5.90 59.44 -3.34
N GLY A 911 7.08 60.05 -3.53
CA GLY A 911 8.05 60.41 -2.49
C GLY A 911 7.76 61.69 -1.70
N SER A 912 6.94 61.59 -0.66
CA SER A 912 6.76 62.71 0.28
C SER A 912 8.01 62.96 1.16
N GLY A 913 8.30 64.23 1.47
CA GLY A 913 9.30 64.64 2.46
C GLY A 913 10.79 64.40 2.11
N GLY A 914 11.09 63.62 1.06
CA GLY A 914 12.44 63.16 0.73
C GLY A 914 12.74 61.72 1.16
N ALA A 915 11.71 60.91 1.44
CA ALA A 915 11.83 59.46 1.55
C ALA A 915 12.02 58.81 0.16
N GLU A 916 12.70 57.67 0.12
CA GLU A 916 12.84 56.85 -1.09
C GLU A 916 11.55 56.09 -1.44
N SER A 917 11.58 55.51 -2.63
CA SER A 917 10.47 55.12 -3.48
C SER A 917 10.60 53.63 -3.84
N ILE A 918 9.60 52.77 -3.54
CA ILE A 918 9.72 51.29 -3.34
C ILE A 918 8.73 50.44 -4.18
N VAL A 919 9.16 49.62 -5.18
CA VAL A 919 8.26 49.04 -6.22
C VAL A 919 7.90 47.60 -5.97
N LEU A 920 6.66 47.33 -6.34
CA LEU A 920 6.16 46.00 -6.52
C LEU A 920 5.84 45.78 -7.99
N GLU A 921 6.50 44.79 -8.57
CA GLU A 921 6.22 44.27 -9.91
C GLU A 921 5.95 42.77 -9.76
N ALA A 922 4.72 42.37 -10.07
CA ALA A 922 4.31 40.98 -10.14
C ALA A 922 4.10 40.62 -11.62
N ALA A 923 4.88 39.66 -12.11
CA ALA A 923 4.75 39.14 -13.47
C ALA A 923 3.82 37.92 -13.47
N PHE A 924 2.97 37.82 -14.48
CA PHE A 924 2.03 36.71 -14.66
C PHE A 924 1.82 36.45 -16.15
N GLU A 925 1.22 35.31 -16.48
CA GLU A 925 0.94 34.92 -17.86
C GLU A 925 -0.53 34.55 -18.01
N VAL A 926 -1.16 35.07 -19.06
CA VAL A 926 -2.45 34.59 -19.56
C VAL A 926 -2.12 33.53 -20.59
N VAL A 927 -2.33 32.25 -20.27
CA VAL A 927 -2.10 31.14 -21.21
C VAL A 927 -3.33 30.85 -22.07
N ALA A 928 -3.13 30.21 -23.21
CA ALA A 928 -4.21 29.53 -23.91
C ALA A 928 -4.54 28.21 -23.18
N ASP A 929 -5.80 27.79 -23.28
CA ASP A 929 -6.22 26.46 -22.87
C ASP A 929 -5.90 25.49 -24.03
N GLU A 930 -4.94 24.59 -23.84
CA GLU A 930 -4.56 23.58 -24.84
C GLU A 930 -5.28 22.22 -24.61
N THR A 931 -6.49 22.24 -24.04
CA THR A 931 -7.42 21.09 -24.15
C THR A 931 -8.08 21.09 -25.54
N GLY A 932 -7.81 20.05 -26.33
CA GLY A 932 -7.95 20.11 -27.79
C GLY A 932 -9.33 19.75 -28.39
N ASP A 933 -9.54 20.23 -29.62
CA ASP A 933 -10.49 19.67 -30.60
C ASP A 933 -9.84 19.72 -32.00
N ASP A 934 -9.35 18.59 -32.50
CA ASP A 934 -8.85 18.42 -33.88
C ASP A 934 -9.98 18.01 -34.86
N GLY A 935 -11.24 18.30 -34.49
CA GLY A 935 -12.46 18.03 -35.24
C GLY A 935 -12.61 18.81 -36.54
N THR A 936 -12.48 18.09 -37.67
CA THR A 936 -12.65 18.66 -39.02
C THR A 936 -14.06 19.22 -39.29
N GLY A 937 -14.16 20.49 -39.69
CA GLY A 937 -15.42 21.14 -40.11
C GLY A 937 -15.32 21.96 -41.40
N ASP A 938 -15.99 21.51 -42.48
CA ASP A 938 -16.09 22.22 -43.77
C ASP A 938 -17.43 22.94 -43.94
N ASP A 939 -17.43 24.29 -43.88
CA ASP A 939 -18.35 25.11 -44.68
C ASP A 939 -17.75 26.46 -45.15
N GLY A 940 -16.94 26.44 -46.22
CA GLY A 940 -16.31 27.67 -46.74
C GLY A 940 -17.26 28.65 -47.46
N SER A 941 -17.01 29.97 -47.36
CA SER A 941 -17.34 30.92 -48.45
C SER A 941 -16.63 32.30 -48.42
N PHE A 942 -16.24 32.76 -49.61
CA PHE A 942 -16.13 34.15 -50.11
C PHE A 942 -14.92 35.08 -49.75
N ASP A 943 -14.01 35.15 -50.72
CA ASP A 943 -13.41 36.35 -51.37
C ASP A 943 -13.09 37.64 -50.56
N GLY A 944 -11.80 38.06 -50.57
CA GLY A 944 -11.37 39.37 -50.03
C GLY A 944 -9.88 39.73 -50.28
N ASP A 945 -9.53 40.11 -51.51
CA ASP A 945 -8.17 40.39 -52.01
C ASP A 945 -7.39 41.59 -51.38
N GLU A 946 -6.07 41.61 -51.70
CA GLU A 946 -5.12 42.75 -51.86
C GLU A 946 -4.24 43.28 -50.68
N ASP A 947 -2.94 42.98 -50.81
CA ASP A 947 -1.74 43.85 -50.71
C ASP A 947 -1.24 44.50 -49.38
N GLY A 948 0.09 44.41 -49.14
CA GLY A 948 0.84 45.59 -48.66
C GLY A 948 2.06 45.50 -47.70
N GLN A 949 3.08 44.67 -47.94
CA GLN A 949 4.44 44.94 -47.41
C GLN A 949 5.18 46.00 -48.28
N PRO A 950 6.33 46.62 -47.90
CA PRO A 950 7.06 46.62 -46.60
C PRO A 950 7.56 48.03 -46.14
N ASP A 951 8.20 48.14 -44.96
CA ASP A 951 9.62 48.56 -44.77
C ASP A 951 9.97 48.98 -43.31
N LEU A 952 11.26 48.80 -42.95
CA LEU A 952 11.94 49.15 -41.67
C LEU A 952 12.67 50.54 -41.80
N PRO A 953 13.48 51.10 -40.84
CA PRO A 953 14.02 50.55 -39.58
C PRO A 953 14.27 51.50 -38.34
N GLU A 954 14.63 50.87 -37.22
CA GLU A 954 15.68 51.23 -36.22
C GLU A 954 15.55 52.34 -35.11
N THR A 955 16.20 52.03 -33.97
CA THR A 955 16.53 52.82 -32.75
C THR A 955 15.41 53.15 -31.74
N GLY A 956 15.57 52.98 -30.41
CA GLY A 956 16.57 52.20 -29.64
C GLY A 956 16.80 52.61 -28.16
N PHE A 957 16.97 51.61 -27.27
CA PHE A 957 17.50 51.61 -25.88
C PHE A 957 16.66 52.11 -24.67
N ASP A 958 16.54 51.19 -23.69
CA ASP A 958 16.44 51.24 -22.20
C ASP A 958 15.77 52.45 -21.49
N GLY A 959 14.94 52.30 -20.45
CA GLY A 959 14.67 51.16 -19.56
C GLY A 959 14.50 51.61 -18.08
N GLY A 960 13.67 50.89 -17.30
CA GLY A 960 13.60 50.97 -15.82
C GLY A 960 12.67 52.03 -15.21
N LEU A 961 11.79 51.63 -14.29
CA LEU A 961 10.79 52.50 -13.64
C LEU A 961 11.03 52.75 -12.13
N ALA A 962 10.13 53.55 -11.52
CA ALA A 962 10.22 54.07 -10.15
C ALA A 962 8.91 53.90 -9.33
N PRO A 963 8.90 54.06 -7.98
CA PRO A 963 7.86 53.39 -7.14
C PRO A 963 7.31 53.93 -5.76
N PHE A 964 6.33 53.25 -5.06
CA PHE A 964 6.00 53.34 -3.58
C PHE A 964 4.78 52.44 -3.09
N VAL A 965 4.27 52.60 -1.84
CA VAL A 965 3.92 51.48 -0.87
C VAL A 965 2.38 51.62 -0.19
N LEU A 966 1.46 51.05 0.76
CA LEU A 966 1.00 50.07 1.95
C LEU A 966 -0.35 49.35 1.58
N ALA A 967 -0.75 48.06 1.85
CA ALA A 967 -1.00 47.09 3.01
C ALA A 967 -2.30 47.03 3.95
N LEU A 968 -3.45 46.38 3.58
CA LEU A 968 -4.53 45.74 4.45
C LEU A 968 -5.99 45.65 3.88
N ALA A 969 -6.59 44.45 3.78
CA ALA A 969 -8.05 44.23 3.93
C ALA A 969 -8.33 42.75 4.28
N LEU A 970 -9.47 42.40 4.92
CA LEU A 970 -9.72 41.03 5.41
C LEU A 970 -11.21 40.67 5.48
N MET A 971 -11.68 39.70 4.68
CA MET A 971 -12.77 38.72 4.99
C MET A 971 -13.16 37.87 3.77
N LEU A 972 -13.38 36.56 4.02
CA LEU A 972 -13.96 35.52 3.14
C LEU A 972 -13.10 35.01 1.95
N GLY A 973 -13.03 33.68 1.83
CA GLY A 973 -12.47 32.96 0.68
C GLY A 973 -11.08 32.39 0.96
N GLY A 974 -10.96 31.06 0.98
CA GLY A 974 -9.66 30.40 0.98
C GLY A 974 -9.17 30.17 -0.45
N THR A 975 -7.97 30.66 -0.76
CA THR A 975 -7.23 30.41 -2.01
C THR A 975 -5.75 30.33 -1.66
N GLY A 976 -5.06 29.27 -2.11
CA GLY A 976 -3.67 29.01 -1.74
C GLY A 976 -2.69 30.02 -2.34
N PHE A 977 -1.70 30.46 -1.54
CA PHE A 977 -0.65 31.38 -1.99
C PHE A 977 0.53 30.62 -2.60
N VAL A 978 0.84 30.87 -3.88
CA VAL A 978 2.03 30.31 -4.54
C VAL A 978 3.28 31.16 -4.24
N LEU A 979 4.09 30.70 -3.29
CA LEU A 979 5.32 31.39 -2.84
C LEU A 979 6.52 31.12 -3.78
N LEU A 980 6.62 31.89 -4.87
CA LEU A 980 7.75 31.82 -5.81
C LEU A 980 9.05 32.42 -5.21
N ARG A 981 9.87 31.56 -4.58
CA ARG A 981 11.22 31.89 -4.06
C ARG A 981 12.08 32.61 -5.11
N ARG A 982 12.50 33.85 -4.81
CA ARG A 982 13.29 34.70 -5.71
C ARG A 982 14.77 34.30 -5.71
N ARG A 983 15.31 33.82 -6.84
CA ARG A 983 16.77 33.69 -7.05
C ARG A 983 17.43 35.07 -7.01
N ASN A 984 18.40 35.24 -6.12
CA ASN A 984 19.39 36.34 -6.14
C ASN A 984 20.81 35.76 -6.22
N ALA A 985 21.80 36.61 -6.52
CA ALA A 985 23.19 36.26 -6.85
C ALA A 985 24.22 36.81 -5.85
#